data_AF-A0A8T0CV00-F1
#
_entry.id   AF-A0A8T0CV00-F1
#
_cell.length_a   1.000
_cell.length_b   1.000
_cell.length_c   1.000
_cell.angle_alpha   90.00
_cell.angle_beta   90.00
_cell.angle_gamma   90.00
#
_symmetry.space_group_name_H-M   'P 1'
#
loop_
_entity.id
_entity.type
_entity.pdbx_description
1 polymer ?
#
loop_
_entity_poly.entity_id
_entity_poly.type
_entity_poly.pdbx_seq_one_letter_code
_entity_poly.pdbx_strand_id
1 'polypeptide(L)'
;MDKGHSQRKIKRTEEVSTEGASTSSSISPIPTGVGSSQPDVFLSFRGSDTRKTFTDHLYHSLLKAGTVPVCVFRDDNSIPIGEEFGSQILNAITQSRISIPVISENYASSKWCLRELIHIMDCKKSMSHIVLPIFYKVAPSDVRNLTGNFGNAFRSSQENFDEKVILEGQRALNEVGCLNGWESEKIANGHEGELVEKVVENVLSKLQQDFQLYVTKHLVGIGDHVNKIRNWVNTSASVARMIGIFGMGGIGKTTLAKVIYNQLSNDFVHQSFLADIRETAHRHGIPQVQKQLIKEVLQIEHQVWNVDVGISLIKLKLKGKKVLIVLDDIDHKDQLNALARERNWFTSGSIIIVTTRNKAILDQSEFEVDYKYELNEIDETHSLLLFNRHAFRMNHSLKDFEGISRDIISTMGGLPLALEVIGSYLYGKTNQKVWQNMLEKLRKEPDRDVQKILKISFDALEQGHQEIFLDIACFFIDKESKFAMYMWEDCGYYASQGIEELKQRCLIKIGDDGELKMHDQLRDLGRNIICQEGPPERRSRLWDIKEASGVLMGGKGTAKIQAICVRKDYSHFWTFRNEQFEKLRSLRFLQMRGVALSGDFTNLFSELRWLHWHAIKKKKRLTILNKRSFSATNLHMPKLVVLELSDPRITERWRGWSSIMATKRLKVLNLQNCYNIRCTPDFSAFTELEILIMRGCYRLKRVHHSISKDSYYKDPYINWFSKEVGENGCLVL
;
A
#
# COMPACT_ATOMS: atom_id res chain seq x y z
N MET A 1 48.04 41.63 -49.89
CA MET A 1 48.06 43.10 -49.77
C MET A 1 47.38 43.43 -48.46
N ASP A 2 48.17 43.62 -47.41
CA ASP A 2 48.78 44.89 -47.03
C ASP A 2 47.80 45.70 -46.16
N LYS A 3 48.28 45.98 -44.94
CA LYS A 3 47.84 47.00 -43.97
C LYS A 3 46.45 46.78 -43.33
N GLY A 4 46.32 46.59 -42.02
CA GLY A 4 47.10 47.16 -40.93
C GLY A 4 46.54 48.53 -40.56
N HIS A 5 45.86 48.64 -39.43
CA HIS A 5 46.38 49.46 -38.33
C HIS A 5 45.65 49.22 -37.00
N SER A 6 46.49 48.93 -36.02
CA SER A 6 46.30 48.96 -34.58
C SER A 6 46.03 50.39 -34.10
N GLN A 7 45.17 50.59 -33.09
CA GLN A 7 45.66 50.86 -31.74
C GLN A 7 44.55 51.05 -30.69
N ARG A 8 44.66 50.21 -29.65
CA ARG A 8 44.59 50.52 -28.20
C ARG A 8 43.32 51.20 -27.64
N LYS A 9 42.64 50.49 -26.73
CA LYS A 9 42.86 50.63 -25.26
C LYS A 9 42.03 49.64 -24.43
N ILE A 10 42.75 48.94 -23.54
CA ILE A 10 42.45 48.68 -22.12
C ILE A 10 41.31 47.69 -21.75
N LYS A 11 41.78 46.52 -21.24
CA LYS A 11 41.36 45.72 -20.07
C LYS A 11 39.84 45.63 -19.76
N ARG A 12 39.26 44.42 -19.92
CA ARG A 12 39.03 43.35 -18.88
C ARG A 12 37.73 43.63 -18.09
N THR A 13 36.77 42.72 -17.91
CA THR A 13 36.82 41.24 -17.87
C THR A 13 35.40 40.67 -17.91
N GLU A 14 35.26 39.55 -18.63
CA GLU A 14 34.43 38.35 -18.42
C GLU A 14 32.92 38.43 -18.09
N GLU A 15 32.13 37.88 -19.02
CA GLU A 15 31.22 36.77 -18.75
C GLU A 15 31.19 35.85 -19.98
N VAL A 16 31.67 34.62 -19.85
CA VAL A 16 31.70 33.61 -20.92
C VAL A 16 30.64 32.56 -20.64
N SER A 17 29.78 32.37 -21.64
CA SER A 17 28.84 31.28 -21.81
C SER A 17 29.37 30.30 -22.88
N THR A 18 28.71 29.14 -22.92
CA THR A 18 28.63 28.13 -23.98
C THR A 18 29.71 27.06 -24.15
N GLU A 19 29.21 25.83 -23.98
CA GLU A 19 29.35 24.63 -24.83
C GLU A 19 30.74 24.07 -25.16
N GLY A 20 30.94 22.81 -24.76
CA GLY A 20 31.95 21.93 -25.30
C GLY A 20 31.48 20.47 -25.24
N ALA A 21 31.30 19.87 -26.41
CA ALA A 21 31.10 18.44 -26.59
C ALA A 21 32.27 17.64 -26.00
N SER A 22 32.01 16.43 -25.50
CA SER A 22 33.08 15.50 -25.10
C SER A 22 32.71 14.07 -25.46
N THR A 23 33.56 13.53 -26.32
CA THR A 23 33.65 12.16 -26.81
C THR A 23 34.01 11.17 -25.69
N SER A 24 33.59 9.93 -25.92
CA SER A 24 33.76 8.72 -25.12
C SER A 24 35.16 8.48 -24.55
N SER A 25 35.23 8.21 -23.25
CA SER A 25 36.18 7.26 -22.68
C SER A 25 35.47 6.43 -21.61
N SER A 26 35.30 5.13 -21.90
CA SER A 26 34.81 4.13 -20.98
C SER A 26 35.88 3.85 -19.92
N ILE A 27 35.72 4.45 -18.74
CA ILE A 27 36.50 4.11 -17.55
C ILE A 27 35.77 2.99 -16.82
N SER A 28 36.34 1.79 -16.89
CA SER A 28 36.04 0.68 -16.00
C SER A 28 36.22 1.15 -14.54
N PRO A 29 35.28 0.90 -13.62
CA PRO A 29 35.52 1.22 -12.22
C PRO A 29 36.60 0.29 -11.67
N ILE A 30 37.79 0.87 -11.45
CA ILE A 30 38.84 0.31 -10.60
C ILE A 30 38.24 0.18 -9.20
N PRO A 31 38.33 -0.98 -8.53
CA PRO A 31 37.87 -1.14 -7.16
C PRO A 31 38.84 -0.38 -6.23
N THR A 32 38.51 0.87 -5.93
CA THR A 32 39.23 1.67 -4.93
C THR A 32 38.60 1.49 -3.56
N GLY A 33 39.40 1.03 -2.60
CA GLY A 33 39.23 1.35 -1.19
C GLY A 33 38.65 0.24 -0.32
N VAL A 34 39.55 -0.58 0.23
CA VAL A 34 39.35 -1.33 1.47
C VAL A 34 38.99 -0.33 2.57
N GLY A 35 37.71 -0.16 2.86
CA GLY A 35 37.25 0.49 4.08
C GLY A 35 37.50 -0.43 5.26
N SER A 36 37.99 0.11 6.37
CA SER A 36 38.16 -0.60 7.64
C SER A 36 36.81 -1.10 8.17
N SER A 37 36.38 -2.28 7.74
CA SER A 37 35.21 -2.96 8.30
C SER A 37 35.61 -3.61 9.63
N GLN A 38 34.98 -3.18 10.73
CA GLN A 38 35.08 -3.90 12.00
C GLN A 38 34.59 -5.34 11.78
N PRO A 39 35.31 -6.36 12.28
CA PRO A 39 34.92 -7.74 12.08
C PRO A 39 33.64 -8.08 12.87
N ASP A 40 32.73 -8.84 12.26
CA ASP A 40 31.53 -9.37 12.92
C ASP A 40 31.87 -10.62 13.75
N VAL A 41 32.77 -11.44 13.19
CA VAL A 41 33.17 -12.75 13.72
C VAL A 41 34.69 -12.84 13.84
N PHE A 42 35.17 -13.25 15.01
CA PHE A 42 36.57 -13.58 15.25
C PHE A 42 36.76 -15.10 15.37
N LEU A 43 37.65 -15.68 14.55
CA LEU A 43 38.03 -17.09 14.67
C LEU A 43 39.33 -17.21 15.49
N SER A 44 39.27 -17.90 16.62
CA SER A 44 40.47 -18.24 17.42
C SER A 44 40.77 -19.71 17.27
N PHE A 45 41.99 -20.07 16.87
CA PHE A 45 42.31 -21.46 16.54
C PHE A 45 43.81 -21.72 16.60
N ARG A 46 44.17 -23.00 16.71
CA ARG A 46 45.57 -23.41 16.61
C ARG A 46 45.98 -23.56 15.15
N GLY A 47 46.84 -22.64 14.70
CA GLY A 47 47.29 -22.61 13.30
C GLY A 47 47.90 -23.92 12.77
N SER A 48 48.60 -24.69 13.61
CA SER A 48 49.18 -25.98 13.20
C SER A 48 48.15 -27.09 12.99
N ASP A 49 46.97 -26.98 13.60
CA ASP A 49 46.03 -28.09 13.73
C ASP A 49 44.89 -27.98 12.71
N THR A 50 44.30 -26.78 12.59
CA THR A 50 43.03 -26.60 11.87
C THR A 50 43.08 -25.54 10.76
N ARG A 51 44.18 -24.80 10.61
CA ARG A 51 44.27 -23.63 9.71
C ARG A 51 43.92 -23.95 8.27
N LYS A 52 44.46 -25.03 7.71
CA LYS A 52 44.30 -25.43 6.30
C LYS A 52 43.18 -26.45 6.09
N THR A 53 42.42 -26.76 7.13
CA THR A 53 41.41 -27.83 7.15
C THR A 53 40.09 -27.25 7.66
N PHE A 54 39.63 -27.67 8.83
CA PHE A 54 38.33 -27.29 9.38
C PHE A 54 38.12 -25.77 9.45
N THR A 55 39.10 -25.01 9.95
CA THR A 55 38.98 -23.55 10.09
C THR A 55 38.95 -22.86 8.74
N ASP A 56 39.65 -23.37 7.73
CA ASP A 56 39.61 -22.82 6.37
C ASP A 56 38.22 -22.98 5.75
N HIS A 57 37.64 -24.18 5.88
CA HIS A 57 36.29 -24.47 5.44
C HIS A 57 35.25 -23.61 6.17
N LEU A 58 35.37 -23.45 7.48
CA LEU A 58 34.49 -22.58 8.26
C LEU A 58 34.61 -21.12 7.83
N TYR A 59 35.83 -20.60 7.68
CA TYR A 59 36.09 -19.24 7.25
C TYR A 59 35.45 -18.93 5.88
N HIS A 60 35.72 -19.77 4.88
CA HIS A 60 35.16 -19.57 3.54
C HIS A 60 33.65 -19.81 3.48
N SER A 61 33.11 -20.67 4.34
CA SER A 61 31.66 -20.86 4.41
C SER A 61 30.98 -19.64 5.03
N LEU A 62 31.55 -19.05 6.09
CA LEU A 62 31.05 -17.81 6.69
C LEU A 62 31.12 -16.62 5.71
N LEU A 63 32.20 -16.47 4.94
CA LEU A 63 32.33 -15.42 3.94
C LEU A 63 31.33 -15.53 2.78
N LYS A 64 30.93 -16.76 2.43
CA LYS A 64 29.99 -17.04 1.34
C LYS A 64 28.54 -17.07 1.77
N ALA A 65 28.27 -17.16 3.07
CA ALA A 65 26.93 -17.37 3.60
C ALA A 65 26.25 -16.05 4.00
N GLY A 66 24.96 -15.97 3.71
CA GLY A 66 24.08 -14.85 4.06
C GLY A 66 23.70 -13.94 2.89
N THR A 67 22.69 -13.11 3.11
CA THR A 67 22.36 -11.93 2.27
C THR A 67 23.20 -10.70 2.63
N VAL A 68 23.96 -10.81 3.72
CA VAL A 68 24.76 -9.76 4.35
C VAL A 68 26.22 -10.19 4.29
N PRO A 69 27.17 -9.31 3.91
CA PRO A 69 28.59 -9.63 4.01
C PRO A 69 28.98 -9.80 5.47
N VAL A 70 29.32 -11.02 5.90
CA VAL A 70 29.90 -11.28 7.22
C VAL A 70 31.39 -10.96 7.16
N CYS A 71 31.85 -9.99 7.95
CA CYS A 71 33.26 -9.69 8.08
C CYS A 71 33.89 -10.66 9.08
N VAL A 72 34.62 -11.65 8.58
CA VAL A 72 35.30 -12.64 9.43
C VAL A 72 36.78 -12.27 9.56
N PHE A 73 37.23 -12.06 10.80
CA PHE A 73 38.66 -11.90 11.09
C PHE A 73 39.33 -13.28 11.23
N ARG A 74 40.37 -13.49 10.43
CA ARG A 74 41.30 -14.63 10.49
C ARG A 74 42.73 -14.10 10.54
N ASP A 75 43.55 -14.73 11.39
CA ASP A 75 44.91 -14.30 11.80
C ASP A 75 45.96 -14.22 10.67
N ASP A 76 45.60 -14.57 9.43
CA ASP A 76 46.51 -14.70 8.28
C ASP A 76 46.38 -13.60 7.21
N ASN A 77 45.20 -12.96 7.07
CA ASN A 77 44.88 -12.14 5.90
C ASN A 77 44.50 -10.68 6.19
N SER A 78 44.44 -10.26 7.47
CA SER A 78 43.76 -9.01 7.85
C SER A 78 44.69 -7.94 8.46
N ILE A 79 45.99 -8.21 8.57
CA ILE A 79 46.97 -7.33 9.23
C ILE A 79 47.85 -6.66 8.16
N PRO A 80 47.83 -5.32 8.03
CA PRO A 80 48.72 -4.58 7.13
C PRO A 80 50.20 -4.80 7.46
N ILE A 81 51.03 -4.88 6.42
CA ILE A 81 52.49 -5.03 6.56
C ILE A 81 53.07 -3.80 7.28
N GLY A 82 53.69 -4.00 8.44
CA GLY A 82 54.34 -2.95 9.25
C GLY A 82 53.66 -2.63 10.58
N GLU A 83 52.51 -3.23 10.90
CA GLU A 83 51.80 -3.00 12.17
C GLU A 83 52.07 -4.07 13.25
N GLU A 84 51.85 -3.71 14.53
CA GLU A 84 52.13 -4.57 15.68
C GLU A 84 51.10 -5.71 15.79
N PHE A 85 51.56 -6.93 15.53
CA PHE A 85 50.76 -8.15 15.42
C PHE A 85 49.85 -8.44 16.65
N GLY A 86 50.25 -8.03 17.84
CA GLY A 86 49.54 -8.31 19.10
C GLY A 86 48.31 -7.42 19.34
N SER A 87 48.45 -6.11 19.11
CA SER A 87 47.44 -5.11 19.46
C SER A 87 46.22 -5.16 18.53
N GLN A 88 46.45 -5.46 17.25
CA GLN A 88 45.37 -5.58 16.27
C GLN A 88 44.44 -6.77 16.53
N ILE A 89 44.97 -7.92 16.92
CA ILE A 89 44.17 -9.13 17.19
C ILE A 89 43.28 -8.92 18.42
N LEU A 90 43.82 -8.35 19.50
CA LEU A 90 43.02 -8.01 20.69
C LEU A 90 41.95 -6.95 20.38
N ASN A 91 42.27 -5.98 19.53
CA ASN A 91 41.30 -4.99 19.07
C ASN A 91 40.21 -5.65 18.20
N ALA A 92 40.58 -6.56 17.30
CA ALA A 92 39.62 -7.31 16.48
C ALA A 92 38.69 -8.16 17.34
N ILE A 93 39.18 -8.82 18.39
CA ILE A 93 38.34 -9.52 19.37
C ILE A 93 37.38 -8.54 20.05
N THR A 94 37.87 -7.39 20.51
CA THR A 94 37.06 -6.39 21.23
C THR A 94 35.96 -5.80 20.36
N GLN A 95 36.22 -5.64 19.06
CA GLN A 95 35.27 -5.10 18.09
C GLN A 95 34.31 -6.15 17.55
N SER A 96 34.67 -7.43 17.63
CA SER A 96 33.82 -8.52 17.15
C SER A 96 32.60 -8.70 18.04
N ARG A 97 31.47 -9.03 17.44
CA ARG A 97 30.26 -9.40 18.20
C ARG A 97 30.30 -10.87 18.61
N ILE A 98 30.88 -11.71 17.76
CA ILE A 98 30.93 -13.17 17.94
C ILE A 98 32.39 -13.62 17.92
N SER A 99 32.78 -14.45 18.88
CA SER A 99 34.06 -15.18 18.83
C SER A 99 33.83 -16.68 18.82
N ILE A 100 34.51 -17.37 17.91
CA ILE A 100 34.45 -18.81 17.73
C ILE A 100 35.84 -19.39 18.03
N PRO A 101 36.08 -19.83 19.28
CA PRO A 101 37.28 -20.59 19.60
C PRO A 101 37.13 -22.04 19.11
N VAL A 102 37.97 -22.43 18.14
CA VAL A 102 38.14 -23.80 17.65
C VAL A 102 39.23 -24.48 18.47
N ILE A 103 38.81 -25.14 19.54
CA ILE A 103 39.68 -25.74 20.55
C ILE A 103 40.08 -27.16 20.09
N SER A 104 41.30 -27.27 19.58
CA SER A 104 41.97 -28.53 19.20
C SER A 104 42.90 -29.06 20.30
N GLU A 105 43.42 -30.27 20.12
CA GLU A 105 44.30 -30.95 21.08
C GLU A 105 45.50 -30.09 21.52
N ASN A 106 46.15 -29.38 20.58
CA ASN A 106 47.30 -28.53 20.87
C ASN A 106 46.96 -27.04 21.00
N TYR A 107 45.68 -26.69 21.16
CA TYR A 107 45.28 -25.29 21.28
C TYR A 107 45.97 -24.58 22.46
N ALA A 108 45.95 -25.22 23.62
CA ALA A 108 46.56 -24.68 24.84
C ALA A 108 48.10 -24.73 24.85
N SER A 109 48.74 -25.31 23.83
CA SER A 109 50.19 -25.29 23.67
C SER A 109 50.71 -23.95 23.10
N SER A 110 49.82 -23.07 22.63
CA SER A 110 50.18 -21.78 22.07
C SER A 110 49.89 -20.64 23.04
N LYS A 111 50.95 -19.88 23.39
CA LYS A 111 50.82 -18.64 24.19
C LYS A 111 49.80 -17.67 23.58
N TRP A 112 49.72 -17.61 22.24
CA TRP A 112 48.79 -16.72 21.55
C TRP A 112 47.34 -17.24 21.65
N CYS A 113 47.05 -18.49 21.29
CA CYS A 113 45.68 -19.02 21.44
C CYS A 113 45.13 -18.86 22.87
N LEU A 114 45.99 -18.97 23.89
CA LEU A 114 45.61 -18.68 25.29
C LEU A 114 45.32 -17.20 25.55
N ARG A 115 46.16 -16.27 25.06
CA ARG A 115 45.91 -14.82 25.20
C ARG A 115 44.64 -14.37 24.47
N GLU A 116 44.37 -14.92 23.28
CA GLU A 116 43.11 -14.68 22.57
C GLU A 116 41.93 -15.17 23.39
N LEU A 117 42.00 -16.40 23.91
CA LEU A 117 40.91 -16.99 24.69
C LEU A 117 40.66 -16.21 25.99
N ILE A 118 41.70 -15.79 26.71
CA ILE A 118 41.58 -14.94 27.90
C ILE A 118 40.80 -13.67 27.54
N HIS A 119 41.21 -12.99 26.47
CA HIS A 119 40.57 -11.74 26.03
C HIS A 119 39.13 -11.96 25.57
N ILE A 120 38.85 -13.04 24.83
CA ILE A 120 37.49 -13.43 24.42
C ILE A 120 36.58 -13.62 25.65
N MET A 121 37.09 -14.33 26.67
CA MET A 121 36.32 -14.61 27.89
C MET A 121 36.15 -13.36 28.76
N ASP A 122 37.11 -12.43 28.74
CA ASP A 122 36.95 -11.12 29.36
C ASP A 122 35.91 -10.26 28.60
N CYS A 123 35.94 -10.24 27.27
CA CYS A 123 34.92 -9.59 26.45
C CYS A 123 33.53 -10.17 26.70
N LYS A 124 33.39 -11.50 26.89
CA LYS A 124 32.13 -12.17 27.25
C LYS A 124 31.51 -11.64 28.55
N LYS A 125 32.30 -11.15 29.50
CA LYS A 125 31.80 -10.57 30.75
C LYS A 125 31.05 -9.25 30.51
N SER A 126 31.33 -8.56 29.40
CA SER A 126 30.49 -7.47 28.90
C SER A 126 29.24 -8.07 28.21
N MET A 127 28.04 -7.59 28.55
CA MET A 127 26.76 -8.28 28.27
C MET A 127 26.41 -8.49 26.78
N SER A 128 27.23 -8.06 25.82
CA SER A 128 26.95 -8.11 24.38
C SER A 128 27.80 -9.08 23.57
N HIS A 129 28.88 -9.64 24.12
CA HIS A 129 29.81 -10.49 23.36
C HIS A 129 29.41 -11.97 23.37
N ILE A 130 29.26 -12.58 22.20
CA ILE A 130 28.79 -13.95 22.07
C ILE A 130 29.98 -14.88 21.82
N VAL A 131 30.10 -15.93 22.65
CA VAL A 131 31.14 -16.96 22.49
C VAL A 131 30.51 -18.28 22.08
N LEU A 132 31.01 -18.85 20.99
CA LEU A 132 30.50 -20.06 20.33
C LEU A 132 31.63 -21.09 20.19
N PRO A 133 31.95 -21.88 21.23
CA PRO A 133 33.09 -22.79 21.17
C PRO A 133 32.82 -24.02 20.30
N ILE A 134 33.85 -24.41 19.55
CA ILE A 134 33.91 -25.67 18.81
C ILE A 134 35.01 -26.52 19.44
N PHE A 135 34.64 -27.66 20.00
CA PHE A 135 35.55 -28.64 20.57
C PHE A 135 35.94 -29.62 19.46
N TYR A 136 37.07 -29.33 18.81
CA TYR A 136 37.54 -30.05 17.63
C TYR A 136 38.45 -31.21 18.04
N LYS A 137 37.94 -32.44 17.92
CA LYS A 137 38.59 -33.71 18.31
C LYS A 137 39.10 -33.73 19.76
N VAL A 138 38.43 -32.96 20.64
CA VAL A 138 38.72 -32.87 22.07
C VAL A 138 37.40 -32.84 22.84
N ALA A 139 37.35 -33.48 24.01
CA ALA A 139 36.17 -33.41 24.87
C ALA A 139 36.17 -32.10 25.71
N PRO A 140 35.01 -31.43 25.89
CA PRO A 140 34.90 -30.25 26.75
C PRO A 140 35.36 -30.51 28.18
N SER A 141 35.20 -31.74 28.68
CA SER A 141 35.69 -32.17 30.00
C SER A 141 37.21 -32.09 30.11
N ASP A 142 37.92 -32.45 29.03
CA ASP A 142 39.38 -32.45 28.99
C ASP A 142 39.93 -31.03 28.94
N VAL A 143 39.22 -30.12 28.25
CA VAL A 143 39.51 -28.69 28.27
C VAL A 143 39.28 -28.10 29.66
N ARG A 144 38.12 -28.40 30.27
CA ARG A 144 37.71 -27.83 31.56
C ARG A 144 38.61 -28.27 32.73
N ASN A 145 38.99 -29.54 32.73
CA ASN A 145 39.75 -30.16 33.82
C ASN A 145 41.25 -30.28 33.50
N LEU A 146 41.68 -29.88 32.30
CA LEU A 146 43.06 -30.00 31.82
C LEU A 146 43.59 -31.43 31.94
N THR A 147 42.79 -32.38 31.46
CA THR A 147 43.09 -33.82 31.48
C THR A 147 43.38 -34.36 30.07
N GLY A 148 43.82 -35.61 29.98
CA GLY A 148 44.09 -36.27 28.70
C GLY A 148 45.23 -35.60 27.92
N ASN A 149 45.20 -35.76 26.60
CA ASN A 149 46.24 -35.20 25.74
C ASN A 149 46.23 -33.68 25.71
N PHE A 150 45.05 -33.04 25.78
CA PHE A 150 44.92 -31.59 25.86
C PHE A 150 45.65 -31.02 27.09
N GLY A 151 45.44 -31.63 28.25
CA GLY A 151 46.13 -31.27 29.49
C GLY A 151 47.64 -31.50 29.44
N ASN A 152 48.10 -32.55 28.75
CA ASN A 152 49.52 -32.80 28.53
C ASN A 152 50.14 -31.71 27.65
N ALA A 153 49.50 -31.34 26.54
CA ALA A 153 49.95 -30.28 25.64
C ALA A 153 50.06 -28.92 26.35
N PHE A 154 49.12 -28.61 27.24
CA PHE A 154 49.18 -27.42 28.10
C PHE A 154 50.40 -27.45 29.04
N ARG A 155 50.56 -28.53 29.83
CA ARG A 155 51.64 -28.68 30.81
C ARG A 155 53.04 -28.65 30.18
N SER A 156 53.22 -29.36 29.06
CA SER A 156 54.50 -29.38 28.33
C SER A 156 54.91 -28.01 27.77
N SER A 157 53.98 -27.05 27.69
CA SER A 157 54.23 -25.72 27.14
C SER A 157 54.34 -24.64 28.23
N GLN A 158 54.08 -24.97 29.50
CA GLN A 158 54.05 -24.01 30.62
C GLN A 158 55.40 -23.33 30.88
N GLU A 159 56.52 -24.03 30.65
CA GLU A 159 57.87 -23.47 30.87
C GLU A 159 58.16 -22.25 29.97
N ASN A 160 57.41 -22.08 28.88
CA ASN A 160 57.56 -20.98 27.94
C ASN A 160 56.56 -19.83 28.17
N PHE A 161 55.72 -19.92 29.21
CA PHE A 161 54.64 -18.96 29.49
C PHE A 161 54.90 -18.19 30.78
N ASP A 162 54.45 -16.94 30.80
CA ASP A 162 54.48 -16.13 32.02
C ASP A 162 53.43 -16.67 33.00
N GLU A 163 53.72 -16.65 34.30
CA GLU A 163 52.84 -17.19 35.35
C GLU A 163 51.40 -16.63 35.27
N LYS A 164 51.28 -15.36 34.89
CA LYS A 164 50.00 -14.69 34.64
C LYS A 164 49.18 -15.36 33.53
N VAL A 165 49.80 -15.69 32.40
CA VAL A 165 49.13 -16.33 31.25
C VAL A 165 48.72 -17.76 31.60
N ILE A 166 49.50 -18.46 32.42
CA ILE A 166 49.16 -19.80 32.91
C ILE A 166 47.89 -19.73 33.76
N LEU A 167 47.87 -18.87 34.79
CA LEU A 167 46.75 -18.75 35.72
C LEU A 167 45.46 -18.24 35.04
N GLU A 168 45.56 -17.18 34.25
CA GLU A 168 44.41 -16.63 33.51
C GLU A 168 43.95 -17.57 32.40
N GLY A 169 44.89 -18.26 31.73
CA GLY A 169 44.59 -19.25 30.70
C GLY A 169 43.85 -20.47 31.25
N GLN A 170 44.27 -21.00 32.40
CA GLN A 170 43.55 -22.08 33.10
C GLN A 170 42.12 -21.68 33.42
N ARG A 171 41.92 -20.44 33.90
CA ARG A 171 40.58 -19.91 34.17
C ARG A 171 39.74 -19.81 32.89
N ALA A 172 40.29 -19.23 31.82
CA ALA A 172 39.57 -19.07 30.56
C ALA A 172 39.21 -20.43 29.91
N LEU A 173 40.11 -21.42 29.99
CA LEU A 173 39.87 -22.80 29.52
C LEU A 173 38.77 -23.50 30.33
N ASN A 174 38.76 -23.31 31.65
CA ASN A 174 37.70 -23.83 32.50
C ASN A 174 36.34 -23.19 32.16
N GLU A 175 36.29 -21.87 32.03
CA GLU A 175 35.08 -21.12 31.72
C GLU A 175 34.53 -21.49 30.33
N VAL A 176 35.38 -21.52 29.29
CA VAL A 176 34.95 -21.89 27.93
C VAL A 176 34.50 -23.36 27.86
N GLY A 177 35.15 -24.26 28.61
CA GLY A 177 34.75 -25.67 28.72
C GLY A 177 33.42 -25.89 29.44
N CYS A 178 32.90 -24.88 30.15
CA CYS A 178 31.56 -24.89 30.73
C CYS A 178 30.47 -24.35 29.79
N LEU A 179 30.84 -23.78 28.64
CA LEU A 179 29.87 -23.28 27.67
C LEU A 179 29.31 -24.41 26.83
N ASN A 180 28.03 -24.26 26.44
CA ASN A 180 27.44 -25.14 25.44
C ASN A 180 28.07 -24.83 24.08
N GLY A 181 28.75 -25.82 23.49
CA GLY A 181 29.46 -25.71 22.22
C GLY A 181 29.31 -26.98 21.40
N TRP A 182 29.87 -27.00 20.21
CA TRP A 182 29.79 -28.16 19.32
C TRP A 182 30.98 -29.09 19.53
N GLU A 183 30.70 -30.33 19.93
CA GLU A 183 31.69 -31.41 19.94
C GLU A 183 31.73 -32.06 18.55
N SER A 184 32.84 -31.85 17.84
CA SER A 184 32.99 -32.30 16.44
C SER A 184 32.70 -33.78 16.22
N GLU A 185 33.13 -34.66 17.13
CA GLU A 185 32.91 -36.11 17.02
C GLU A 185 31.47 -36.55 17.33
N LYS A 186 30.69 -35.73 18.05
CA LYS A 186 29.30 -36.08 18.44
C LYS A 186 28.26 -35.46 17.53
N ILE A 187 28.54 -34.26 17.02
CA ILE A 187 27.63 -33.55 16.13
C ILE A 187 27.76 -34.11 14.73
N ALA A 188 26.61 -34.33 14.07
CA ALA A 188 26.57 -34.84 12.70
C ALA A 188 27.38 -36.13 12.49
N ASN A 189 27.45 -36.99 13.51
CA ASN A 189 28.23 -38.24 13.49
C ASN A 189 29.70 -38.05 13.08
N GLY A 190 30.33 -36.92 13.42
CA GLY A 190 31.73 -36.63 13.06
C GLY A 190 31.93 -36.01 11.69
N HIS A 191 30.87 -35.76 10.91
CA HIS A 191 30.98 -35.13 9.60
C HIS A 191 31.26 -33.62 9.72
N GLU A 192 32.51 -33.24 9.45
CA GLU A 192 32.99 -31.86 9.58
C GLU A 192 32.22 -30.85 8.69
N GLY A 193 31.81 -31.25 7.49
CA GLY A 193 31.04 -30.38 6.59
C GLY A 193 29.66 -30.00 7.14
N GLU A 194 28.90 -30.97 7.65
CA GLU A 194 27.60 -30.72 8.29
C GLU A 194 27.73 -29.89 9.58
N LEU A 195 28.83 -30.06 10.31
CA LEU A 195 29.14 -29.21 11.45
C LEU A 195 29.37 -27.76 11.02
N VAL A 196 30.14 -27.53 9.94
CA VAL A 196 30.36 -26.19 9.38
C VAL A 196 29.02 -25.55 8.99
N GLU A 197 28.15 -26.27 8.29
CA GLU A 197 26.82 -25.78 7.91
C GLU A 197 26.00 -25.34 9.13
N LYS A 198 25.95 -26.18 10.18
CA LYS A 198 25.24 -25.85 11.43
C LYS A 198 25.81 -24.63 12.15
N VAL A 199 27.14 -24.49 12.19
CA VAL A 199 27.79 -23.34 12.81
C VAL A 199 27.47 -22.07 12.04
N VAL A 200 27.57 -22.11 10.71
CA VAL A 200 27.27 -20.97 9.82
C VAL A 200 25.81 -20.55 9.98
N GLU A 201 24.85 -21.48 9.97
CA GLU A 201 23.43 -21.19 10.23
C GLU A 201 23.22 -20.50 11.58
N ASN A 202 23.89 -20.98 12.64
CA ASN A 202 23.78 -20.39 13.97
C ASN A 202 24.35 -18.97 14.01
N VAL A 203 25.52 -18.75 13.41
CA VAL A 203 26.16 -17.41 13.34
C VAL A 203 25.27 -16.44 12.58
N LEU A 204 24.75 -16.84 11.41
CA LEU A 204 23.85 -16.00 10.62
C LEU A 204 22.59 -15.64 11.39
N SER A 205 21.96 -16.60 12.09
CA SER A 205 20.75 -16.31 12.89
C SER A 205 20.99 -15.25 13.98
N LYS A 206 22.21 -15.17 14.53
CA LYS A 206 22.57 -14.18 15.56
C LYS A 206 22.88 -12.82 14.96
N LEU A 207 23.52 -12.78 13.80
CA LEU A 207 23.82 -11.54 13.07
C LEU A 207 22.56 -10.95 12.41
N GLN A 208 21.61 -11.78 11.96
CA GLN A 208 20.37 -11.37 11.31
C GLN A 208 19.52 -10.38 12.13
N GLN A 209 19.67 -10.35 13.47
CA GLN A 209 18.98 -9.37 14.31
C GLN A 209 19.34 -7.91 13.96
N ASP A 210 20.52 -7.66 13.38
CA ASP A 210 20.96 -6.31 13.00
C ASP A 210 20.45 -5.90 11.60
N PHE A 211 19.97 -6.88 10.82
CA PHE A 211 19.53 -6.69 9.43
C PHE A 211 18.00 -6.70 9.28
N GLN A 212 17.30 -6.45 10.38
CA GLN A 212 15.85 -6.27 10.34
C GLN A 212 15.49 -5.10 9.42
N LEU A 213 14.40 -5.29 8.67
CA LEU A 213 13.87 -4.22 7.84
C LEU A 213 13.50 -3.04 8.73
N TYR A 214 13.85 -1.82 8.29
CA TYR A 214 13.45 -0.62 9.01
C TYR A 214 11.92 -0.55 9.08
N VAL A 215 11.42 -0.49 10.32
CA VAL A 215 10.03 -0.19 10.63
C VAL A 215 9.97 1.10 11.42
N THR A 216 8.99 1.95 11.11
CA THR A 216 8.79 3.22 11.82
C THR A 216 8.68 2.99 13.33
N LYS A 217 9.27 3.88 14.13
CA LYS A 217 9.18 3.83 15.60
C LYS A 217 7.79 4.22 16.12
N HIS A 218 6.90 4.70 15.25
CA HIS A 218 5.60 5.26 15.62
C HIS A 218 4.42 4.32 15.38
N LEU A 219 4.64 2.99 15.25
CA LEU A 219 3.57 1.99 15.05
C LEU A 219 2.42 2.08 16.06
N VAL A 220 1.19 2.04 15.57
CA VAL A 220 -0.04 1.99 16.39
C VAL A 220 -0.97 0.90 15.86
N GLY A 221 -1.78 0.30 16.74
CA GLY A 221 -2.89 -0.59 16.34
C GLY A 221 -2.51 -1.86 15.58
N ILE A 222 -1.23 -2.19 15.40
CA ILE A 222 -0.81 -3.26 14.49
C ILE A 222 -0.90 -4.68 15.09
N GLY A 223 -1.00 -4.78 16.42
CA GLY A 223 -0.90 -6.05 17.16
C GLY A 223 -1.92 -7.08 16.70
N ASP A 224 -3.19 -6.69 16.54
CA ASP A 224 -4.26 -7.61 16.14
C ASP A 224 -4.09 -8.10 14.70
N HIS A 225 -3.68 -7.21 13.79
CA HIS A 225 -3.38 -7.55 12.40
C HIS A 225 -2.24 -8.57 12.32
N VAL A 226 -1.16 -8.34 13.07
CA VAL A 226 0.00 -9.24 13.15
C VAL A 226 -0.40 -10.59 13.73
N ASN A 227 -1.11 -10.60 14.87
CA ASN A 227 -1.53 -11.83 15.54
C ASN A 227 -2.44 -12.68 14.63
N LYS A 228 -3.35 -12.06 13.90
CA LYS A 228 -4.22 -12.76 12.96
C LYS A 228 -3.44 -13.46 11.86
N ILE A 229 -2.49 -12.77 11.23
CA ILE A 229 -1.65 -13.36 10.18
C ILE A 229 -0.70 -14.42 10.77
N ARG A 230 -0.17 -14.19 11.97
CA ARG A 230 0.68 -15.14 12.69
C ARG A 230 -0.03 -16.45 13.00
N ASN A 231 -1.31 -16.40 13.37
CA ASN A 231 -2.11 -17.60 13.60
C ASN A 231 -2.25 -18.44 12.32
N TRP A 232 -2.44 -17.79 11.17
CA TRP A 232 -2.44 -18.49 9.89
C TRP A 232 -1.09 -19.13 9.58
N VAL A 233 0.00 -18.40 9.84
CA VAL A 233 1.38 -18.90 9.67
C VAL A 233 1.68 -20.11 10.56
N ASN A 234 1.22 -20.10 11.81
CA ASN A 234 1.50 -21.18 12.78
C ASN A 234 0.59 -22.41 12.62
N THR A 235 -0.45 -22.32 11.81
CA THR A 235 -1.31 -23.48 11.53
C THR A 235 -0.47 -24.56 10.83
N SER A 236 -0.63 -25.84 11.17
CA SER A 236 0.08 -26.90 10.45
C SER A 236 -0.45 -26.99 9.02
N ALA A 237 0.46 -27.03 8.04
CA ALA A 237 0.10 -27.21 6.63
C ALA A 237 1.05 -28.22 5.98
N SER A 238 0.50 -29.06 5.12
CA SER A 238 1.24 -30.03 4.30
C SER A 238 1.86 -29.40 3.05
N VAL A 239 1.60 -28.12 2.80
CA VAL A 239 1.93 -27.38 1.58
C VAL A 239 2.43 -25.97 1.93
N ALA A 240 3.03 -25.28 0.95
CA ALA A 240 3.45 -23.88 1.10
C ALA A 240 2.26 -22.95 1.31
N ARG A 241 2.35 -21.96 2.19
CA ARG A 241 1.23 -21.05 2.50
C ARG A 241 1.30 -19.77 1.66
N MET A 242 0.18 -19.40 1.06
CA MET A 242 0.02 -18.20 0.24
C MET A 242 -0.96 -17.23 0.90
N ILE A 243 -0.47 -16.05 1.28
CA ILE A 243 -1.23 -15.03 2.00
C ILE A 243 -1.25 -13.75 1.17
N GLY A 244 -2.44 -13.20 0.92
CA GLY A 244 -2.60 -11.92 0.23
C GLY A 244 -3.09 -10.83 1.18
N ILE A 245 -2.32 -9.75 1.32
CA ILE A 245 -2.70 -8.54 2.06
C ILE A 245 -3.09 -7.47 1.04
N PHE A 246 -4.33 -6.99 1.09
CA PHE A 246 -4.82 -6.00 0.13
C PHE A 246 -5.55 -4.83 0.81
N GLY A 247 -5.73 -3.74 0.08
CA GLY A 247 -6.36 -2.52 0.59
C GLY A 247 -5.90 -1.26 -0.14
N MET A 248 -6.50 -0.13 0.21
CA MET A 248 -6.23 1.18 -0.41
C MET A 248 -4.76 1.62 -0.29
N GLY A 249 -4.30 2.47 -1.21
CA GLY A 249 -2.96 3.08 -1.14
C GLY A 249 -2.77 3.89 0.16
N GLY A 250 -1.60 3.78 0.80
CA GLY A 250 -1.30 4.53 2.04
C GLY A 250 -1.88 3.94 3.34
N ILE A 251 -2.57 2.79 3.28
CA ILE A 251 -3.21 2.16 4.45
C ILE A 251 -2.25 1.41 5.39
N GLY A 252 -0.98 1.22 4.99
CA GLY A 252 0.04 0.57 5.83
C GLY A 252 0.35 -0.90 5.53
N LYS A 253 -0.05 -1.43 4.37
CA LYS A 253 0.23 -2.84 3.96
C LYS A 253 1.71 -3.21 4.02
N THR A 254 2.57 -2.40 3.41
CA THR A 254 4.02 -2.57 3.43
C THR A 254 4.57 -2.57 4.85
N THR A 255 4.06 -1.68 5.72
CA THR A 255 4.46 -1.62 7.13
C THR A 255 4.08 -2.90 7.87
N LEU A 256 2.86 -3.41 7.68
CA LEU A 256 2.42 -4.68 8.24
C LEU A 256 3.27 -5.86 7.75
N ALA A 257 3.54 -5.91 6.45
CA ALA A 257 4.38 -6.95 5.85
C ALA A 257 5.82 -6.94 6.40
N LYS A 258 6.43 -5.77 6.59
CA LYS A 258 7.75 -5.62 7.21
C LYS A 258 7.77 -6.12 8.65
N VAL A 259 6.76 -5.78 9.45
CA VAL A 259 6.66 -6.26 10.84
C VAL A 259 6.55 -7.78 10.90
N ILE A 260 5.71 -8.37 10.05
CA ILE A 260 5.55 -9.84 9.99
C ILE A 260 6.85 -10.49 9.52
N TYR A 261 7.50 -9.94 8.49
CA TYR A 261 8.77 -10.44 7.99
C TYR A 261 9.84 -10.47 9.09
N ASN A 262 10.06 -9.35 9.80
CA ASN A 262 11.04 -9.26 10.88
C ASN A 262 10.74 -10.22 12.04
N GLN A 263 9.48 -10.58 12.28
CA GLN A 263 9.10 -11.54 13.32
C GLN A 263 9.29 -12.99 12.91
N LEU A 264 9.17 -13.30 11.62
CA LEU A 264 9.28 -14.65 11.09
C LEU A 264 10.69 -14.96 10.58
N SER A 265 11.51 -13.95 10.28
CA SER A 265 12.80 -14.10 9.61
C SER A 265 13.73 -15.11 10.26
N ASN A 266 13.72 -15.17 11.59
CA ASN A 266 14.60 -16.05 12.37
C ASN A 266 14.25 -17.55 12.21
N ASP A 267 13.05 -17.87 11.72
CA ASP A 267 12.57 -19.24 11.53
C ASP A 267 12.89 -19.80 10.12
N PHE A 268 13.55 -18.99 9.27
CA PHE A 268 13.81 -19.29 7.87
C PHE A 268 15.25 -18.99 7.47
N VAL A 269 15.97 -20.00 6.98
CA VAL A 269 17.31 -19.83 6.39
C VAL A 269 17.23 -19.08 5.05
N HIS A 270 16.21 -19.40 4.26
CA HIS A 270 15.99 -18.82 2.93
C HIS A 270 14.85 -17.81 2.97
N GLN A 271 15.16 -16.54 2.75
CA GLN A 271 14.19 -15.46 2.86
C GLN A 271 14.47 -14.32 1.89
N SER A 272 13.41 -13.60 1.50
CA SER A 272 13.51 -12.42 0.65
C SER A 272 12.34 -11.47 0.90
N PHE A 273 12.64 -10.18 0.95
CA PHE A 273 11.65 -9.11 0.96
C PHE A 273 11.87 -8.26 -0.28
N LEU A 274 11.02 -8.46 -1.29
CA LEU A 274 11.05 -7.68 -2.52
C LEU A 274 10.15 -6.46 -2.35
N ALA A 275 10.78 -5.31 -2.08
CA ALA A 275 10.09 -4.04 -1.93
C ALA A 275 9.69 -3.43 -3.29
N ASP A 276 8.57 -2.71 -3.31
CA ASP A 276 8.15 -1.83 -4.42
C ASP A 276 8.23 -2.50 -5.81
N ILE A 277 7.66 -3.70 -5.95
CA ILE A 277 7.80 -4.52 -7.18
C ILE A 277 7.21 -3.81 -8.38
N ARG A 278 6.05 -3.14 -8.26
CA ARG A 278 5.48 -2.32 -9.34
C ARG A 278 6.54 -1.38 -9.93
N GLU A 279 7.17 -0.59 -9.07
CA GLU A 279 8.08 0.48 -9.51
C GLU A 279 9.36 -0.12 -10.10
N THR A 280 9.90 -1.16 -9.47
CA THR A 280 11.11 -1.84 -9.94
C THR A 280 10.87 -2.54 -11.27
N ALA A 281 9.74 -3.24 -11.43
CA ALA A 281 9.38 -3.89 -12.67
C ALA A 281 9.10 -2.88 -13.78
N HIS A 282 8.48 -1.73 -13.47
CA HIS A 282 8.25 -0.67 -14.45
C HIS A 282 9.57 -0.03 -14.94
N ARG A 283 10.51 0.24 -14.04
CA ARG A 283 11.79 0.91 -14.38
C ARG A 283 12.85 -0.01 -14.96
N HIS A 284 12.94 -1.24 -14.46
CA HIS A 284 14.05 -2.16 -14.74
C HIS A 284 13.61 -3.50 -15.32
N GLY A 285 12.30 -3.75 -15.42
CA GLY A 285 11.74 -5.00 -15.93
C GLY A 285 11.63 -6.09 -14.86
N ILE A 286 10.72 -7.03 -15.09
CA ILE A 286 10.50 -8.22 -14.26
C ILE A 286 11.77 -9.08 -14.08
N PRO A 287 12.64 -9.29 -15.10
CA PRO A 287 13.87 -10.08 -14.93
C PRO A 287 14.79 -9.57 -13.82
N GLN A 288 14.81 -8.25 -13.58
CA GLN A 288 15.60 -7.66 -12.49
C GLN A 288 15.05 -8.06 -11.11
N VAL A 289 13.72 -8.09 -10.96
CA VAL A 289 13.06 -8.52 -9.71
C VAL A 289 13.30 -10.01 -9.47
N GLN A 290 13.24 -10.84 -10.52
CA GLN A 290 13.57 -12.27 -10.43
C GLN A 290 15.04 -12.48 -10.04
N LYS A 291 15.96 -11.73 -10.64
CA LYS A 291 17.39 -11.78 -10.30
C LYS A 291 17.62 -11.43 -8.83
N GLN A 292 16.93 -10.41 -8.32
CA GLN A 292 17.00 -10.03 -6.92
C GLN A 292 16.48 -11.15 -6.01
N LEU A 293 15.30 -11.70 -6.28
CA LEU A 293 14.73 -12.82 -5.51
C LEU A 293 15.68 -14.02 -5.46
N ILE A 294 16.21 -14.42 -6.61
CA ILE A 294 17.14 -15.55 -6.71
C ILE A 294 18.42 -15.27 -5.92
N LYS A 295 18.98 -14.06 -6.04
CA LYS A 295 20.19 -13.65 -5.31
C LYS A 295 19.96 -13.67 -3.79
N GLU A 296 18.84 -13.14 -3.31
CA GLU A 296 18.54 -13.09 -1.87
C GLU A 296 18.28 -14.49 -1.29
N VAL A 297 17.55 -15.34 -2.00
CA VAL A 297 17.17 -16.67 -1.52
C VAL A 297 18.32 -17.69 -1.63
N LEU A 298 19.08 -17.67 -2.73
CA LEU A 298 20.12 -18.65 -3.03
C LEU A 298 21.54 -18.17 -2.72
N GLN A 299 21.74 -16.87 -2.51
CA GLN A 299 23.06 -16.27 -2.24
C GLN A 299 24.09 -16.49 -3.36
N ILE A 300 23.61 -16.73 -4.59
CA ILE A 300 24.41 -16.92 -5.79
C ILE A 300 23.92 -15.96 -6.87
N GLU A 301 24.84 -15.28 -7.56
CA GLU A 301 24.49 -14.48 -8.72
C GLU A 301 24.24 -15.38 -9.93
N HIS A 302 22.96 -15.48 -10.30
CA HIS A 302 22.54 -16.06 -11.56
C HIS A 302 22.23 -14.96 -12.57
N GLN A 303 22.54 -15.24 -13.84
CA GLN A 303 22.14 -14.36 -14.93
C GLN A 303 20.70 -14.67 -15.34
N VAL A 304 19.85 -13.65 -15.29
CA VAL A 304 18.45 -13.70 -15.70
C VAL A 304 18.27 -12.75 -16.87
N TRP A 305 18.34 -13.29 -18.09
CA TRP A 305 18.28 -12.49 -19.32
C TRP A 305 16.84 -12.22 -19.78
N ASN A 306 15.87 -13.04 -19.34
CA ASN A 306 14.46 -12.90 -19.64
C ASN A 306 13.58 -13.54 -18.56
N VAL A 307 12.26 -13.31 -18.66
CA VAL A 307 11.28 -13.74 -17.65
C VAL A 307 11.17 -15.27 -17.52
N ASP A 308 11.19 -16.00 -18.64
CA ASP A 308 11.01 -17.47 -18.65
C ASP A 308 12.19 -18.20 -18.02
N VAL A 309 13.41 -17.73 -18.27
CA VAL A 309 14.62 -18.21 -17.60
C VAL A 309 14.51 -17.95 -16.10
N GLY A 310 14.06 -16.76 -15.70
CA GLY A 310 13.82 -16.44 -14.30
C GLY A 310 12.80 -17.36 -13.63
N ILE A 311 11.65 -17.61 -14.28
CA ILE A 311 10.61 -18.53 -13.80
C ILE A 311 11.19 -19.93 -13.60
N SER A 312 11.92 -20.42 -14.61
CA SER A 312 12.50 -21.76 -14.60
C SER A 312 13.52 -21.91 -13.47
N LEU A 313 14.36 -20.90 -13.24
CA LEU A 313 15.31 -20.86 -12.13
C LEU A 313 14.62 -20.83 -10.78
N ILE A 314 13.60 -19.98 -10.60
CA ILE A 314 12.84 -19.90 -9.36
C ILE A 314 12.21 -21.27 -9.05
N LYS A 315 11.47 -21.84 -10.01
CA LYS A 315 10.80 -23.14 -9.87
C LYS A 315 11.77 -24.27 -9.55
N LEU A 316 12.92 -24.32 -10.23
CA LEU A 316 13.91 -25.39 -10.02
C LEU A 316 14.64 -25.25 -8.68
N LYS A 317 15.02 -24.03 -8.29
CA LYS A 317 15.94 -23.80 -7.18
C LYS A 317 15.25 -23.65 -5.83
N LEU A 318 14.02 -23.14 -5.80
CA LEU A 318 13.25 -22.99 -4.56
C LEU A 318 12.52 -24.29 -4.19
N LYS A 319 12.36 -25.20 -5.14
CA LYS A 319 11.86 -26.55 -4.87
C LYS A 319 12.82 -27.29 -3.93
N GLY A 320 12.28 -27.81 -2.83
CA GLY A 320 13.04 -28.45 -1.75
C GLY A 320 13.58 -27.50 -0.67
N LYS A 321 13.40 -26.18 -0.82
CA LYS A 321 13.76 -25.19 0.22
C LYS A 321 12.52 -24.70 0.94
N LYS A 322 12.61 -24.56 2.25
CA LYS A 322 11.62 -23.88 3.09
C LYS A 322 11.92 -22.38 3.05
N VAL A 323 11.06 -21.60 2.42
CA VAL A 323 11.32 -20.16 2.14
C VAL A 323 10.31 -19.23 2.82
N LEU A 324 10.75 -18.03 3.18
CA LEU A 324 9.89 -16.89 3.53
C LEU A 324 10.04 -15.80 2.47
N ILE A 325 9.02 -15.58 1.65
CA ILE A 325 9.06 -14.57 0.58
C ILE A 325 7.95 -13.56 0.80
N VAL A 326 8.30 -12.28 0.80
CA VAL A 326 7.35 -11.17 0.80
C VAL A 326 7.47 -10.42 -0.52
N LEU A 327 6.38 -10.35 -1.26
CA LEU A 327 6.24 -9.64 -2.53
C LEU A 327 5.42 -8.37 -2.29
N ASP A 328 6.10 -7.22 -2.17
CA ASP A 328 5.46 -5.96 -1.82
C ASP A 328 5.05 -5.14 -3.06
N ASP A 329 3.83 -4.59 -3.01
CA ASP A 329 3.25 -3.67 -4.00
C ASP A 329 3.14 -4.28 -5.41
N ILE A 330 2.63 -5.51 -5.51
CA ILE A 330 2.25 -6.13 -6.79
C ILE A 330 1.02 -5.41 -7.36
N ASP A 331 1.10 -4.98 -8.62
CA ASP A 331 0.01 -4.27 -9.29
C ASP A 331 -0.45 -4.89 -10.63
N HIS A 332 0.28 -5.90 -11.14
CA HIS A 332 -0.10 -6.64 -12.33
C HIS A 332 0.06 -8.15 -12.17
N LYS A 333 -0.82 -8.93 -12.82
CA LYS A 333 -0.80 -10.40 -12.77
C LYS A 333 0.53 -10.99 -13.26
N ASP A 334 1.14 -10.39 -14.28
CA ASP A 334 2.38 -10.89 -14.87
C ASP A 334 3.56 -10.82 -13.90
N GLN A 335 3.56 -9.85 -12.98
CA GLN A 335 4.58 -9.77 -11.93
C GLN A 335 4.45 -10.95 -10.97
N LEU A 336 3.23 -11.24 -10.51
CA LEU A 336 2.98 -12.37 -9.61
C LEU A 336 3.28 -13.71 -10.30
N ASN A 337 2.83 -13.86 -11.55
CA ASN A 337 3.07 -15.06 -12.35
C ASN A 337 4.55 -15.29 -12.67
N ALA A 338 5.36 -14.23 -12.70
CA ALA A 338 6.80 -14.36 -12.89
C ALA A 338 7.56 -14.75 -11.60
N LEU A 339 6.96 -14.56 -10.43
CA LEU A 339 7.65 -14.68 -9.13
C LEU A 339 7.14 -15.84 -8.27
N ALA A 340 5.83 -16.10 -8.27
CA ALA A 340 5.21 -17.07 -7.36
C ALA A 340 3.90 -17.68 -7.91
N ARG A 341 3.83 -17.95 -9.22
CA ARG A 341 2.59 -18.37 -9.93
C ARG A 341 1.88 -19.56 -9.30
N GLU A 342 2.60 -20.65 -9.02
CA GLU A 342 2.03 -21.91 -8.58
C GLU A 342 2.58 -22.30 -7.20
N ARG A 343 1.73 -22.93 -6.39
CA ARG A 343 2.07 -23.43 -5.06
C ARG A 343 3.17 -24.47 -5.05
N ASN A 344 3.22 -25.30 -6.10
CA ASN A 344 4.18 -26.39 -6.25
C ASN A 344 5.63 -25.91 -6.54
N TRP A 345 5.86 -24.61 -6.71
CA TRP A 345 7.21 -24.04 -6.79
C TRP A 345 7.92 -24.06 -5.43
N PHE A 346 7.16 -24.19 -4.34
CA PHE A 346 7.65 -24.05 -2.98
C PHE A 346 7.42 -25.33 -2.16
N THR A 347 8.28 -25.54 -1.17
CA THR A 347 8.22 -26.73 -0.29
C THR A 347 7.21 -26.52 0.83
N SER A 348 6.70 -27.63 1.39
CA SER A 348 5.91 -27.61 2.62
C SER A 348 6.57 -26.77 3.72
N GLY A 349 5.75 -25.98 4.42
CA GLY A 349 6.21 -25.05 5.45
C GLY A 349 6.78 -23.72 4.95
N SER A 350 6.86 -23.50 3.63
CA SER A 350 7.19 -22.18 3.06
C SER A 350 6.04 -21.19 3.24
N ILE A 351 6.35 -19.90 3.30
CA ILE A 351 5.38 -18.81 3.46
C ILE A 351 5.64 -17.75 2.39
N ILE A 352 4.59 -17.46 1.61
CA ILE A 352 4.60 -16.44 0.57
C ILE A 352 3.53 -15.41 0.95
N ILE A 353 3.94 -14.16 1.14
CA ILE A 353 3.06 -13.04 1.46
C ILE A 353 3.10 -12.05 0.30
N VAL A 354 1.94 -11.69 -0.23
CA VAL A 354 1.80 -10.70 -1.30
C VAL A 354 1.07 -9.49 -0.76
N THR A 355 1.59 -8.28 -0.99
CA THR A 355 0.83 -7.06 -0.76
C THR A 355 0.36 -6.46 -2.09
N THR A 356 -0.88 -5.99 -2.14
CA THR A 356 -1.42 -5.38 -3.37
C THR A 356 -2.51 -4.34 -3.09
N ARG A 357 -2.75 -3.46 -4.05
CA ARG A 357 -3.91 -2.55 -4.07
C ARG A 357 -5.08 -3.12 -4.87
N ASN A 358 -4.84 -4.18 -5.64
CA ASN A 358 -5.83 -4.81 -6.50
C ASN A 358 -6.10 -6.24 -6.03
N LYS A 359 -7.25 -6.45 -5.39
CA LYS A 359 -7.70 -7.75 -4.90
C LYS A 359 -7.74 -8.81 -6.02
N ALA A 360 -8.05 -8.43 -7.27
CA ALA A 360 -8.14 -9.36 -8.39
C ALA A 360 -6.83 -10.12 -8.66
N ILE A 361 -5.69 -9.54 -8.29
CA ILE A 361 -4.38 -10.19 -8.40
C ILE A 361 -4.32 -11.46 -7.52
N LEU A 362 -5.07 -11.49 -6.42
CA LEU A 362 -5.17 -12.61 -5.50
C LEU A 362 -6.29 -13.60 -5.87
N ASP A 363 -7.13 -13.27 -6.86
CA ASP A 363 -8.25 -14.09 -7.33
C ASP A 363 -7.87 -14.93 -8.56
N GLN A 364 -6.58 -15.07 -8.86
CA GLN A 364 -6.07 -15.85 -9.99
C GLN A 364 -6.20 -17.37 -9.75
N SER A 365 -6.45 -18.13 -10.82
CA SER A 365 -6.70 -19.58 -10.72
C SER A 365 -5.47 -20.40 -10.29
N GLU A 366 -4.26 -19.96 -10.66
CA GLU A 366 -3.02 -20.71 -10.41
C GLU A 366 -2.35 -20.32 -9.08
N PHE A 367 -2.56 -19.07 -8.64
CA PHE A 367 -2.08 -18.59 -7.35
C PHE A 367 -3.12 -18.89 -6.27
N GLU A 368 -3.05 -20.11 -5.74
CA GLU A 368 -3.98 -20.62 -4.71
C GLU A 368 -3.78 -19.92 -3.35
N VAL A 369 -4.41 -18.75 -3.18
CA VAL A 369 -4.36 -17.99 -1.93
C VAL A 369 -5.15 -18.69 -0.82
N ASP A 370 -4.49 -19.03 0.27
CA ASP A 370 -5.13 -19.61 1.46
C ASP A 370 -5.91 -18.56 2.25
N TYR A 371 -5.31 -17.37 2.40
CA TYR A 371 -5.86 -16.31 3.23
C TYR A 371 -5.75 -14.95 2.56
N LYS A 372 -6.89 -14.26 2.45
CA LYS A 372 -6.99 -12.88 1.96
C LYS A 372 -7.28 -11.96 3.13
N TYR A 373 -6.46 -10.94 3.29
CA TYR A 373 -6.55 -9.98 4.38
C TYR A 373 -6.72 -8.56 3.86
N GLU A 374 -7.93 -8.03 4.00
CA GLU A 374 -8.20 -6.62 3.76
C GLU A 374 -7.70 -5.81 4.95
N LEU A 375 -6.72 -4.94 4.71
CA LEU A 375 -6.26 -3.98 5.70
C LEU A 375 -7.10 -2.70 5.57
N ASN A 376 -7.89 -2.44 6.61
CA ASN A 376 -8.80 -1.30 6.70
C ASN A 376 -8.14 -0.10 7.40
N GLU A 377 -8.88 1.00 7.42
CA GLU A 377 -8.55 2.24 8.11
C GLU A 377 -8.28 2.01 9.60
N ILE A 378 -7.40 2.82 10.18
CA ILE A 378 -7.16 2.78 11.63
C ILE A 378 -8.29 3.52 12.35
N ASP A 379 -8.70 3.00 13.51
CA ASP A 379 -9.76 3.61 14.31
C ASP A 379 -9.35 5.00 14.84
N GLU A 380 -10.32 5.74 15.35
CA GLU A 380 -10.11 7.12 15.82
C GLU A 380 -9.08 7.20 16.96
N THR A 381 -9.04 6.22 17.87
CA THR A 381 -8.10 6.19 19.00
C THR A 381 -6.67 5.99 18.50
N HIS A 382 -6.43 4.99 17.65
CA HIS A 382 -5.11 4.79 17.05
C HIS A 382 -4.71 5.92 16.10
N SER A 383 -5.67 6.51 15.37
CA SER A 383 -5.44 7.67 14.52
C SER A 383 -4.93 8.87 15.30
N LEU A 384 -5.56 9.18 16.43
CA LEU A 384 -5.14 10.24 17.33
C LEU A 384 -3.74 9.99 17.89
N LEU A 385 -3.45 8.74 18.29
CA LEU A 385 -2.14 8.36 18.79
C LEU A 385 -1.05 8.54 17.71
N LEU A 386 -1.30 8.05 16.49
CA LEU A 386 -0.37 8.19 15.37
C LEU A 386 -0.12 9.66 15.06
N PHE A 387 -1.19 10.42 14.85
CA PHE A 387 -1.10 11.85 14.55
C PHE A 387 -0.30 12.60 15.62
N ASN A 388 -0.57 12.35 16.91
CA ASN A 388 0.14 13.00 18.00
C ASN A 388 1.64 12.65 18.05
N ARG A 389 2.01 11.41 17.73
CA ARG A 389 3.41 11.00 17.65
C ARG A 389 4.17 11.74 16.56
N HIS A 390 3.51 12.10 15.46
CA HIS A 390 4.11 12.87 14.38
C HIS A 390 4.07 14.38 14.66
N ALA A 391 2.96 14.91 15.16
CA ALA A 391 2.76 16.35 15.39
C ALA A 391 3.39 16.90 16.67
N PHE A 392 3.41 16.11 17.75
CA PHE A 392 3.89 16.54 19.07
C PHE A 392 5.09 15.73 19.59
N ARG A 393 5.43 14.59 18.96
CA ARG A 393 6.38 13.59 19.50
C ARG A 393 5.95 13.03 20.86
N MET A 394 4.65 13.07 21.13
CA MET A 394 4.01 12.60 22.36
C MET A 394 2.82 11.71 22.00
N ASN A 395 2.30 10.97 22.98
CA ASN A 395 1.10 10.15 22.79
C ASN A 395 -0.21 10.95 22.93
N HIS A 396 -0.13 12.24 23.25
CA HIS A 396 -1.28 13.12 23.46
C HIS A 396 -1.05 14.50 22.81
N SER A 397 -2.16 15.19 22.52
CA SER A 397 -2.15 16.56 22.05
C SER A 397 -1.99 17.52 23.23
N LEU A 398 -1.47 18.73 22.97
CA LEU A 398 -1.61 19.84 23.91
C LEU A 398 -3.10 20.25 23.99
N LYS A 399 -3.59 20.65 25.17
CA LYS A 399 -5.02 20.98 25.41
C LYS A 399 -5.59 21.94 24.36
N ASP A 400 -4.82 22.97 24.02
CA ASP A 400 -5.19 24.01 23.07
C ASP A 400 -5.31 23.50 21.62
N PHE A 401 -4.79 22.31 21.32
CA PHE A 401 -4.77 21.71 19.99
C PHE A 401 -5.63 20.45 19.87
N GLU A 402 -6.23 19.98 20.96
CA GLU A 402 -6.99 18.72 20.98
C GLU A 402 -8.18 18.76 20.02
N GLY A 403 -8.99 19.82 20.07
CA GLY A 403 -10.15 19.99 19.20
C GLY A 403 -9.77 20.01 17.71
N ILE A 404 -8.77 20.81 17.35
CA ILE A 404 -8.34 20.92 15.95
C ILE A 404 -7.63 19.66 15.45
N SER A 405 -6.94 18.92 16.32
CA SER A 405 -6.34 17.64 15.97
C SER A 405 -7.43 16.63 15.60
N ARG A 406 -8.51 16.54 16.38
CA ARG A 406 -9.65 15.66 16.06
C ARG A 406 -10.32 16.04 14.75
N ASP A 407 -10.51 17.34 14.48
CA ASP A 407 -11.08 17.80 13.20
C ASP A 407 -10.20 17.43 12.00
N ILE A 408 -8.86 17.55 12.15
CA ILE A 408 -7.91 17.12 11.12
C ILE A 408 -7.99 15.61 10.91
N ILE A 409 -7.94 14.83 11.99
CA ILE A 409 -8.01 13.35 11.92
C ILE A 409 -9.30 12.88 11.26
N SER A 410 -10.44 13.48 11.63
CA SER A 410 -11.74 13.20 11.00
C SER A 410 -11.71 13.49 9.50
N THR A 411 -11.02 14.56 9.07
CA THR A 411 -10.85 14.88 7.64
C THR A 411 -9.94 13.86 6.93
N MET A 412 -8.96 13.27 7.62
CA MET A 412 -8.04 12.28 7.05
C MET A 412 -8.66 10.88 6.94
N GLY A 413 -9.76 10.62 7.64
CA GLY A 413 -10.52 9.37 7.55
C GLY A 413 -9.79 8.13 8.09
N GLY A 414 -8.79 8.30 8.96
CA GLY A 414 -8.03 7.16 9.49
C GLY A 414 -7.03 6.54 8.50
N LEU A 415 -6.61 7.30 7.47
CA LEU A 415 -5.54 6.88 6.55
C LEU A 415 -4.15 7.16 7.15
N PRO A 416 -3.33 6.13 7.51
CA PRO A 416 -2.06 6.32 8.21
C PRO A 416 -1.08 7.26 7.49
N LEU A 417 -0.92 7.11 6.17
CA LEU A 417 -0.02 7.97 5.40
C LEU A 417 -0.42 9.46 5.50
N ALA A 418 -1.71 9.76 5.45
CA ALA A 418 -2.18 11.14 5.54
C ALA A 418 -1.94 11.71 6.95
N LEU A 419 -2.18 10.92 7.99
CA LEU A 419 -1.94 11.31 9.38
C LEU A 419 -0.45 11.58 9.64
N GLU A 420 0.44 10.75 9.10
CA GLU A 420 1.89 10.93 9.18
C GLU A 420 2.36 12.21 8.47
N VAL A 421 1.94 12.43 7.22
CA VAL A 421 2.33 13.59 6.42
C VAL A 421 1.88 14.89 7.08
N ILE A 422 0.60 14.98 7.48
CA ILE A 422 0.05 16.19 8.08
C ILE A 422 0.59 16.41 9.50
N GLY A 423 0.67 15.35 10.31
CA GLY A 423 1.26 15.44 11.64
C GLY A 423 2.70 15.94 11.57
N SER A 424 3.51 15.37 10.68
CA SER A 424 4.92 15.78 10.53
C SER A 424 5.06 17.22 10.04
N TYR A 425 4.17 17.70 9.16
CA TYR A 425 4.15 19.11 8.74
C TYR A 425 3.85 20.07 9.90
N LEU A 426 2.93 19.68 10.79
CA LEU A 426 2.51 20.49 11.93
C LEU A 426 3.48 20.42 13.12
N TYR A 427 4.49 19.56 13.05
CA TYR A 427 5.51 19.44 14.09
C TYR A 427 6.18 20.79 14.39
N GLY A 428 6.21 21.15 15.68
CA GLY A 428 6.80 22.40 16.16
C GLY A 428 5.99 23.67 15.85
N LYS A 429 4.80 23.57 15.22
CA LYS A 429 3.96 24.73 14.93
C LYS A 429 3.10 25.09 16.14
N THR A 430 3.48 26.14 16.86
CA THR A 430 2.77 26.64 18.05
C THR A 430 1.63 27.61 17.75
N ASN A 431 1.50 28.10 16.51
CA ASN A 431 0.43 29.01 16.12
C ASN A 431 -0.82 28.24 15.67
N GLN A 432 -1.90 28.27 16.47
CA GLN A 432 -3.18 27.64 16.14
C GLN A 432 -3.76 28.06 14.78
N LYS A 433 -3.48 29.28 14.30
CA LYS A 433 -3.99 29.73 13.00
C LYS A 433 -3.39 28.94 11.84
N VAL A 434 -2.15 28.45 11.98
CA VAL A 434 -1.51 27.56 10.98
C VAL A 434 -2.29 26.25 10.88
N TRP A 435 -2.67 25.68 12.01
CA TRP A 435 -3.46 24.45 12.08
C TRP A 435 -4.85 24.65 11.46
N GLN A 436 -5.50 25.78 11.74
CA GLN A 436 -6.82 26.12 11.16
C GLN A 436 -6.72 26.27 9.64
N ASN A 437 -5.72 26.98 9.15
CA ASN A 437 -5.50 27.14 7.71
C ASN A 437 -5.19 25.78 7.04
N MET A 438 -4.45 24.89 7.73
CA MET A 438 -4.20 23.54 7.24
C MET A 438 -5.50 22.74 7.15
N LEU A 439 -6.32 22.73 8.20
CA LEU A 439 -7.64 22.10 8.20
C LEU A 439 -8.54 22.65 7.08
N GLU A 440 -8.57 23.96 6.89
CA GLU A 440 -9.32 24.60 5.79
C GLU A 440 -8.84 24.17 4.40
N LYS A 441 -7.53 23.96 4.23
CA LYS A 441 -6.96 23.44 2.98
C LYS A 441 -7.33 21.96 2.78
N LEU A 442 -7.23 21.14 3.83
CA LEU A 442 -7.53 19.69 3.77
C LEU A 442 -9.00 19.41 3.46
N ARG A 443 -9.91 20.28 3.89
CA ARG A 443 -11.33 20.21 3.52
C ARG A 443 -11.59 20.46 2.03
N LYS A 444 -10.61 20.99 1.28
CA LYS A 444 -10.73 21.29 -0.16
C LYS A 444 -9.99 20.27 -1.01
N GLU A 445 -8.80 19.84 -0.58
CA GLU A 445 -7.97 18.90 -1.31
C GLU A 445 -7.09 18.08 -0.37
N PRO A 446 -6.77 16.82 -0.73
CA PRO A 446 -5.76 16.05 0.00
C PRO A 446 -4.38 16.70 -0.15
N ASP A 447 -3.45 16.40 0.75
CA ASP A 447 -2.06 16.84 0.58
C ASP A 447 -1.42 16.24 -0.68
N ARG A 448 -0.50 16.97 -1.31
CA ARG A 448 0.13 16.58 -2.58
C ARG A 448 0.78 15.21 -2.52
N ASP A 449 1.43 14.84 -1.42
CA ASP A 449 2.11 13.54 -1.34
C ASP A 449 1.13 12.39 -1.11
N VAL A 450 0.03 12.66 -0.40
CA VAL A 450 -1.10 11.72 -0.28
C VAL A 450 -1.78 11.54 -1.65
N GLN A 451 -2.03 12.64 -2.38
CA GLN A 451 -2.65 12.60 -3.71
C GLN A 451 -1.86 11.71 -4.66
N LYS A 452 -0.52 11.87 -4.73
CA LYS A 452 0.34 11.04 -5.62
C LYS A 452 0.14 9.55 -5.37
N ILE A 453 0.11 9.13 -4.11
CA ILE A 453 -0.03 7.72 -3.75
C ILE A 453 -1.42 7.19 -4.08
N LEU A 454 -2.48 7.95 -3.81
CA LEU A 454 -3.85 7.53 -4.11
C LEU A 454 -4.13 7.50 -5.61
N LYS A 455 -3.55 8.44 -6.35
CA LYS A 455 -3.75 8.59 -7.80
C LYS A 455 -3.22 7.41 -8.61
N ILE A 456 -2.24 6.65 -8.11
CA ILE A 456 -1.74 5.42 -8.76
C ILE A 456 -2.87 4.45 -9.11
N SER A 457 -3.80 4.20 -8.18
CA SER A 457 -4.92 3.28 -8.42
C SER A 457 -5.96 3.86 -9.40
N PHE A 458 -6.10 5.19 -9.43
CA PHE A 458 -7.00 5.89 -10.35
C PHE A 458 -6.44 5.93 -11.78
N ASP A 459 -5.15 6.25 -11.94
CA ASP A 459 -4.49 6.35 -13.25
C ASP A 459 -4.44 5.00 -13.97
N ALA A 460 -4.51 3.88 -13.23
CA ALA A 460 -4.58 2.53 -13.78
C ALA A 460 -5.99 2.11 -14.25
N LEU A 461 -7.02 2.94 -14.05
CA LEU A 461 -8.37 2.68 -14.54
C LEU A 461 -8.49 3.06 -16.03
N GLU A 462 -9.32 2.32 -16.76
CA GLU A 462 -9.76 2.72 -18.09
C GLU A 462 -10.59 4.02 -18.04
N GLN A 463 -10.60 4.76 -19.16
CA GLN A 463 -11.24 6.08 -19.23
C GLN A 463 -12.71 6.07 -18.77
N GLY A 464 -13.51 5.08 -19.18
CA GLY A 464 -14.91 4.97 -18.74
C GLY A 464 -15.04 4.76 -17.22
N HIS A 465 -14.16 3.96 -16.64
CA HIS A 465 -14.16 3.69 -15.19
C HIS A 465 -13.65 4.88 -14.38
N GLN A 466 -12.74 5.69 -14.94
CA GLN A 466 -12.34 6.98 -14.37
C GLN A 466 -13.55 7.94 -14.29
N GLU A 467 -14.38 8.00 -15.33
CA GLU A 467 -15.60 8.82 -15.32
C GLU A 467 -16.60 8.34 -14.24
N ILE A 468 -16.72 7.02 -14.03
CA ILE A 468 -17.53 6.44 -12.94
C ILE A 468 -16.95 6.85 -11.58
N PHE A 469 -15.65 6.73 -11.36
CA PHE A 469 -15.00 7.15 -10.10
C PHE A 469 -15.26 8.63 -9.79
N LEU A 470 -15.10 9.51 -10.78
CA LEU A 470 -15.32 10.95 -10.64
C LEU A 470 -16.81 11.27 -10.39
N ASP A 471 -17.72 10.57 -11.04
CA ASP A 471 -19.16 10.68 -10.79
C ASP A 471 -19.49 10.30 -9.34
N ILE A 472 -18.92 9.21 -8.83
CA ILE A 472 -19.12 8.77 -7.45
C ILE A 472 -18.63 9.83 -6.48
N ALA A 473 -17.37 10.26 -6.61
CA ALA A 473 -16.75 11.27 -5.74
C ALA A 473 -17.56 12.59 -5.67
N CYS A 474 -18.18 12.98 -6.78
CA CYS A 474 -18.96 14.21 -6.86
C CYS A 474 -20.41 14.04 -6.39
N PHE A 475 -21.10 12.96 -6.77
CA PHE A 475 -22.57 12.92 -6.73
C PHE A 475 -23.20 11.66 -6.13
N PHE A 476 -22.49 10.53 -6.05
CA PHE A 476 -23.10 9.22 -5.74
C PHE A 476 -22.64 8.55 -4.44
N ILE A 477 -21.81 9.20 -3.62
CA ILE A 477 -21.54 8.71 -2.25
C ILE A 477 -22.86 8.62 -1.47
N ASP A 478 -23.04 7.51 -0.76
CA ASP A 478 -24.22 7.13 0.02
C ASP A 478 -25.51 7.00 -0.81
N LYS A 479 -25.39 6.81 -2.13
CA LYS A 479 -26.54 6.50 -3.00
C LYS A 479 -26.47 5.07 -3.49
N GLU A 480 -27.63 4.46 -3.69
CA GLU A 480 -27.77 3.15 -4.34
C GLU A 480 -27.13 3.19 -5.74
N SER A 481 -26.25 2.21 -6.00
CA SER A 481 -25.51 2.11 -7.26
C SER A 481 -26.41 1.85 -8.47
N LYS A 482 -27.53 1.13 -8.27
CA LYS A 482 -28.40 0.59 -9.33
C LYS A 482 -28.88 1.65 -10.33
N PHE A 483 -29.30 2.83 -9.88
CA PHE A 483 -29.77 3.88 -10.80
C PHE A 483 -28.63 4.52 -11.60
N ALA A 484 -27.45 4.65 -10.98
CA ALA A 484 -26.27 5.18 -11.66
C ALA A 484 -25.74 4.26 -12.74
N MET A 485 -25.87 2.95 -12.56
CA MET A 485 -25.49 1.98 -13.58
C MET A 485 -26.22 2.23 -14.90
N TYR A 486 -27.54 2.47 -14.89
CA TYR A 486 -28.27 2.77 -16.14
C TYR A 486 -27.74 3.99 -16.89
N MET A 487 -27.38 5.05 -16.17
CA MET A 487 -26.80 6.24 -16.78
C MET A 487 -25.42 5.94 -17.37
N TRP A 488 -24.57 5.23 -16.62
CA TRP A 488 -23.22 4.88 -17.04
C TRP A 488 -23.20 3.92 -18.23
N GLU A 489 -24.12 2.95 -18.29
CA GLU A 489 -24.27 2.07 -19.45
C GLU A 489 -24.67 2.85 -20.71
N ASP A 490 -25.60 3.82 -20.60
CA ASP A 490 -25.96 4.68 -21.74
C ASP A 490 -24.83 5.66 -22.15
N CYS A 491 -23.89 5.92 -21.26
CA CYS A 491 -22.67 6.66 -21.58
C CYS A 491 -21.58 5.79 -22.23
N GLY A 492 -21.78 4.46 -22.29
CA GLY A 492 -20.78 3.51 -22.78
C GLY A 492 -19.61 3.31 -21.81
N TYR A 493 -19.84 3.47 -20.50
CA TYR A 493 -18.80 3.33 -19.48
C TYR A 493 -18.67 1.92 -18.90
N TYR A 494 -19.44 0.95 -19.41
CA TYR A 494 -19.46 -0.45 -18.96
C TYR A 494 -19.65 -0.54 -17.44
N ALA A 495 -20.78 -0.05 -16.95
CA ALA A 495 -21.00 0.25 -15.54
C ALA A 495 -20.73 -0.94 -14.62
N SER A 496 -21.17 -2.14 -15.02
CA SER A 496 -20.96 -3.36 -14.25
C SER A 496 -19.47 -3.71 -14.11
N GLN A 497 -18.71 -3.60 -15.19
CA GLN A 497 -17.25 -3.82 -15.19
C GLN A 497 -16.54 -2.73 -14.38
N GLY A 498 -16.95 -1.47 -14.54
CA GLY A 498 -16.36 -0.35 -13.82
C GLY A 498 -16.54 -0.41 -12.31
N ILE A 499 -17.74 -0.77 -11.82
CA ILE A 499 -17.98 -0.93 -10.38
C ILE A 499 -17.14 -2.07 -9.80
N GLU A 500 -17.06 -3.20 -10.50
CA GLU A 500 -16.26 -4.33 -10.04
C GLU A 500 -14.76 -3.99 -10.04
N GLU A 501 -14.25 -3.31 -11.07
CA GLU A 501 -12.85 -2.85 -11.12
C GLU A 501 -12.52 -1.87 -9.97
N LEU A 502 -13.41 -0.90 -9.71
CA LEU A 502 -13.23 0.05 -8.60
C LEU A 502 -13.20 -0.65 -7.23
N LYS A 503 -14.05 -1.67 -7.03
CA LYS A 503 -14.07 -2.50 -5.81
C LYS A 503 -12.80 -3.33 -5.70
N GLN A 504 -12.38 -3.99 -6.77
CA GLN A 504 -11.16 -4.79 -6.81
C GLN A 504 -9.92 -3.94 -6.49
N ARG A 505 -9.87 -2.69 -6.94
CA ARG A 505 -8.80 -1.73 -6.62
C ARG A 505 -8.94 -1.01 -5.27
N CYS A 506 -9.91 -1.42 -4.45
CA CYS A 506 -10.18 -0.83 -3.13
C CYS A 506 -10.46 0.69 -3.19
N LEU A 507 -11.05 1.17 -4.29
CA LEU A 507 -11.40 2.58 -4.48
C LEU A 507 -12.81 2.91 -3.97
N ILE A 508 -13.68 1.91 -3.92
CA ILE A 508 -15.04 2.00 -3.37
C ILE A 508 -15.37 0.74 -2.57
N LYS A 509 -16.39 0.85 -1.72
CA LYS A 509 -17.09 -0.27 -1.09
C LYS A 509 -18.59 -0.16 -1.41
N ILE A 510 -19.28 -1.29 -1.43
CA ILE A 510 -20.75 -1.33 -1.50
C ILE A 510 -21.23 -1.68 -0.10
N GLY A 511 -22.07 -0.82 0.49
CA GLY A 511 -22.69 -1.09 1.79
C GLY A 511 -23.76 -2.16 1.70
N ASP A 512 -24.26 -2.57 2.87
CA ASP A 512 -25.23 -3.66 2.99
C ASP A 512 -26.57 -3.35 2.29
N ASP A 513 -26.90 -2.06 2.12
CA ASP A 513 -28.12 -1.61 1.41
C ASP A 513 -27.84 -1.31 -0.08
N GLY A 514 -26.69 -1.72 -0.61
CA GLY A 514 -26.30 -1.51 -2.01
C GLY A 514 -25.78 -0.09 -2.33
N GLU A 515 -25.47 0.70 -1.30
CA GLU A 515 -25.01 2.07 -1.43
C GLU A 515 -23.50 2.19 -1.70
N LEU A 516 -23.13 3.16 -2.53
CA LEU A 516 -21.75 3.43 -2.87
C LEU A 516 -21.04 4.17 -1.74
N LYS A 517 -20.02 3.54 -1.15
CA LYS A 517 -19.13 4.15 -0.18
C LYS A 517 -17.77 4.45 -0.82
N MET A 518 -17.21 5.61 -0.51
CA MET A 518 -15.89 6.02 -0.96
C MET A 518 -15.19 6.72 0.20
N HIS A 519 -13.92 6.36 0.42
CA HIS A 519 -13.10 6.98 1.46
C HIS A 519 -12.94 8.49 1.21
N ASP A 520 -12.94 9.29 2.27
CA ASP A 520 -12.90 10.76 2.21
C ASP A 520 -11.72 11.28 1.39
N GLN A 521 -10.53 10.72 1.57
CA GLN A 521 -9.34 11.08 0.79
C GLN A 521 -9.45 10.72 -0.72
N LEU A 522 -10.19 9.67 -1.08
CA LEU A 522 -10.45 9.33 -2.49
C LEU A 522 -11.50 10.25 -3.10
N ARG A 523 -12.55 10.57 -2.34
CA ARG A 523 -13.55 11.57 -2.72
C ARG A 523 -12.88 12.91 -3.00
N ASP A 524 -12.01 13.35 -2.10
CA ASP A 524 -11.34 14.65 -2.22
C ASP A 524 -10.26 14.63 -3.32
N LEU A 525 -9.63 13.48 -3.59
CA LEU A 525 -8.81 13.28 -4.80
C LEU A 525 -9.65 13.46 -6.07
N GLY A 526 -10.78 12.77 -6.20
CA GLY A 526 -11.65 12.85 -7.37
C GLY A 526 -12.12 14.28 -7.62
N ARG A 527 -12.54 14.98 -6.56
CA ARG A 527 -12.91 16.40 -6.62
C ARG A 527 -11.74 17.31 -7.00
N ASN A 528 -10.53 17.03 -6.49
CA ASN A 528 -9.34 17.80 -6.85
C ASN A 528 -8.98 17.65 -8.32
N ILE A 529 -9.10 16.44 -8.90
CA ILE A 529 -8.90 16.21 -10.33
C ILE A 529 -9.83 17.11 -11.16
N ILE A 530 -11.10 17.25 -10.77
CA ILE A 530 -12.03 18.17 -11.44
C ILE A 530 -11.62 19.64 -11.23
N CYS A 531 -11.15 20.01 -10.04
CA CYS A 531 -10.65 21.37 -9.78
C CYS A 531 -9.46 21.75 -10.66
N GLN A 532 -8.61 20.78 -11.05
CA GLN A 532 -7.45 20.99 -11.93
C GLN A 532 -7.85 21.31 -13.38
N GLU A 533 -9.09 21.03 -13.81
CA GLU A 533 -9.58 21.38 -15.16
C GLU A 533 -9.73 22.90 -15.37
N GLY A 534 -9.77 23.68 -14.29
CA GLY A 534 -9.82 25.15 -14.31
C GLY A 534 -10.90 25.75 -13.41
N PRO A 535 -11.33 27.00 -13.69
CA PRO A 535 -12.35 27.67 -12.89
C PRO A 535 -13.72 26.98 -13.08
N PRO A 536 -14.68 27.16 -12.14
CA PRO A 536 -15.95 26.44 -12.14
C PRO A 536 -16.70 26.43 -13.49
N GLU A 537 -16.63 27.51 -14.27
CA GLU A 537 -17.30 27.59 -15.58
C GLU A 537 -16.81 26.57 -16.62
N ARG A 538 -15.58 26.06 -16.45
CA ARG A 538 -14.87 25.20 -17.40
C ARG A 538 -14.70 23.75 -16.93
N ARG A 539 -15.15 23.43 -15.72
CA ARG A 539 -15.07 22.09 -15.13
C ARG A 539 -16.14 21.15 -15.73
N SER A 540 -15.85 19.86 -15.75
CA SER A 540 -16.77 18.82 -16.21
C SER A 540 -17.91 18.55 -15.21
N ARG A 541 -17.64 18.70 -13.90
CA ARG A 541 -18.59 18.41 -12.82
C ARG A 541 -18.69 19.57 -11.84
N LEU A 542 -19.92 19.91 -11.46
CA LEU A 542 -20.23 20.93 -10.45
C LEU A 542 -21.03 20.32 -9.31
N TRP A 543 -20.34 19.91 -8.25
CA TRP A 543 -20.95 19.32 -7.04
C TRP A 543 -21.11 20.32 -5.90
N ASP A 544 -20.25 21.35 -5.82
CA ASP A 544 -20.40 22.39 -4.81
C ASP A 544 -21.62 23.26 -5.14
N ILE A 545 -22.53 23.36 -4.18
CA ILE A 545 -23.82 24.02 -4.38
C ILE A 545 -23.64 25.50 -4.71
N LYS A 546 -22.68 26.19 -4.09
CA LYS A 546 -22.47 27.63 -4.28
C LYS A 546 -21.84 27.89 -5.64
N GLU A 547 -20.83 27.12 -6.02
CA GLU A 547 -20.21 27.20 -7.34
C GLU A 547 -21.22 26.90 -8.46
N ALA A 548 -21.93 25.76 -8.37
CA ALA A 548 -22.91 25.34 -9.36
C ALA A 548 -24.01 26.41 -9.56
N SER A 549 -24.53 26.94 -8.46
CA SER A 549 -25.58 27.95 -8.49
C SER A 549 -25.07 29.29 -9.03
N GLY A 550 -23.84 29.69 -8.70
CA GLY A 550 -23.20 30.89 -9.22
C GLY A 550 -22.95 30.83 -10.73
N VAL A 551 -22.47 29.68 -11.23
CA VAL A 551 -22.24 29.44 -12.67
C VAL A 551 -23.55 29.52 -13.46
N LEU A 552 -24.62 28.88 -12.97
CA LEU A 552 -25.93 28.94 -13.63
C LEU A 552 -26.55 30.34 -13.57
N MET A 553 -26.52 31.01 -12.42
CA MET A 553 -27.10 32.37 -12.32
C MET A 553 -26.40 33.37 -13.24
N GLY A 554 -25.09 33.25 -13.39
CA GLY A 554 -24.32 34.12 -14.28
C GLY A 554 -24.39 33.73 -15.77
N GLY A 555 -25.03 32.62 -16.14
CA GLY A 555 -25.04 32.13 -17.53
C GLY A 555 -23.62 31.87 -18.09
N LYS A 556 -22.68 31.52 -17.20
CA LYS A 556 -21.26 31.42 -17.53
C LYS A 556 -20.79 30.02 -17.88
N GLY A 557 -21.65 29.02 -17.70
CA GLY A 557 -21.32 27.62 -17.98
C GLY A 557 -20.89 27.41 -19.43
N THR A 558 -20.07 26.38 -19.65
CA THR A 558 -19.55 26.00 -20.97
C THR A 558 -20.00 24.60 -21.37
N ALA A 559 -19.80 24.25 -22.64
CA ALA A 559 -20.10 22.91 -23.15
C ALA A 559 -19.23 21.80 -22.52
N LYS A 560 -18.22 22.13 -21.72
CA LYS A 560 -17.45 21.15 -20.95
C LYS A 560 -18.22 20.58 -19.78
N ILE A 561 -19.18 21.31 -19.22
CA ILE A 561 -19.95 20.87 -18.06
C ILE A 561 -20.87 19.73 -18.47
N GLN A 562 -20.69 18.58 -17.82
CA GLN A 562 -21.43 17.35 -18.04
C GLN A 562 -22.39 17.02 -16.88
N ALA A 563 -22.08 17.44 -15.66
CA ALA A 563 -22.88 17.11 -14.49
C ALA A 563 -23.01 18.28 -13.52
N ILE A 564 -24.24 18.54 -13.05
CA ILE A 564 -24.55 19.64 -12.15
C ILE A 564 -25.44 19.18 -11.00
N CYS A 565 -25.08 19.58 -9.77
CA CYS A 565 -25.96 19.51 -8.61
C CYS A 565 -26.25 20.92 -8.08
N VAL A 566 -27.52 21.31 -8.09
CA VAL A 566 -28.00 22.56 -7.50
C VAL A 566 -29.06 22.29 -6.45
N ARG A 567 -28.91 22.95 -5.30
CA ARG A 567 -29.85 22.87 -4.20
C ARG A 567 -30.10 24.24 -3.61
N LYS A 568 -31.34 24.48 -3.17
CA LYS A 568 -31.71 25.66 -2.39
C LYS A 568 -30.88 25.78 -1.11
N ASP A 569 -30.31 26.96 -0.90
CA ASP A 569 -29.89 27.44 0.43
C ASP A 569 -31.06 28.19 1.11
N TYR A 570 -31.16 28.14 2.44
CA TYR A 570 -32.38 28.41 3.23
C TYR A 570 -33.08 29.78 2.98
N SER A 571 -32.44 30.72 2.28
CA SER A 571 -32.87 32.10 2.07
C SER A 571 -33.70 32.40 0.81
N HIS A 572 -33.50 31.74 -0.35
CA HIS A 572 -34.13 32.18 -1.63
C HIS A 572 -34.69 31.04 -2.51
N PHE A 573 -35.80 31.27 -3.20
CA PHE A 573 -36.30 30.36 -4.25
C PHE A 573 -35.61 30.69 -5.57
N TRP A 574 -34.92 29.72 -6.15
CA TRP A 574 -34.22 29.87 -7.43
C TRP A 574 -35.16 29.43 -8.54
N THR A 575 -35.36 30.31 -9.52
CA THR A 575 -36.02 29.96 -10.79
C THR A 575 -34.99 30.12 -11.88
N PHE A 576 -34.58 29.02 -12.50
CA PHE A 576 -33.69 29.07 -13.65
C PHE A 576 -34.51 29.15 -14.95
N ARG A 577 -34.03 29.96 -15.88
CA ARG A 577 -34.56 30.14 -17.22
C ARG A 577 -33.69 29.43 -18.26
N ASN A 578 -34.23 29.28 -19.45
CA ASN A 578 -33.59 28.61 -20.58
C ASN A 578 -32.22 29.18 -20.93
N GLU A 579 -32.03 30.51 -20.87
CA GLU A 579 -30.78 31.17 -21.26
C GLU A 579 -29.57 30.68 -20.43
N GLN A 580 -29.82 30.22 -19.21
CA GLN A 580 -28.79 29.75 -18.28
C GLN A 580 -28.27 28.35 -18.64
N PHE A 581 -28.99 27.60 -19.48
CA PHE A 581 -28.60 26.26 -19.93
C PHE A 581 -28.15 26.23 -21.41
N GLU A 582 -28.29 27.32 -22.17
CA GLU A 582 -27.99 27.38 -23.61
C GLU A 582 -26.58 26.91 -24.01
N LYS A 583 -25.60 27.11 -23.12
CA LYS A 583 -24.19 26.74 -23.36
C LYS A 583 -23.84 25.34 -22.84
N LEU A 584 -24.73 24.69 -22.09
CA LEU A 584 -24.49 23.42 -21.40
C LEU A 584 -24.81 22.21 -22.30
N ARG A 585 -24.22 22.18 -23.50
CA ARG A 585 -24.58 21.24 -24.57
C ARG A 585 -24.24 19.77 -24.27
N SER A 586 -23.31 19.52 -23.34
CA SER A 586 -22.86 18.17 -22.97
C SER A 586 -23.46 17.67 -21.64
N LEU A 587 -24.46 18.36 -21.10
CA LEU A 587 -25.04 18.05 -19.79
C LEU A 587 -25.75 16.68 -19.83
N ARG A 588 -25.17 15.69 -19.15
CA ARG A 588 -25.70 14.32 -19.01
C ARG A 588 -26.38 14.06 -17.67
N PHE A 589 -25.99 14.76 -16.61
CA PHE A 589 -26.56 14.62 -15.25
C PHE A 589 -27.01 15.97 -14.68
N LEU A 590 -28.26 16.06 -14.24
CA LEU A 590 -28.81 17.24 -13.59
C LEU A 590 -29.59 16.88 -12.33
N GLN A 591 -29.07 17.32 -11.18
CA GLN A 591 -29.76 17.23 -9.90
C GLN A 591 -30.21 18.61 -9.44
N MET A 592 -31.52 18.78 -9.25
CA MET A 592 -32.16 20.00 -8.79
C MET A 592 -33.00 19.74 -7.55
N ARG A 593 -32.65 20.39 -6.43
CA ARG A 593 -33.39 20.29 -5.17
C ARG A 593 -33.89 21.66 -4.73
N GLY A 594 -35.20 21.86 -4.75
CA GLY A 594 -35.83 23.11 -4.30
C GLY A 594 -35.76 24.26 -5.29
N VAL A 595 -35.63 23.93 -6.58
CA VAL A 595 -35.44 24.86 -7.69
C VAL A 595 -36.60 24.72 -8.68
N ALA A 596 -37.01 25.83 -9.30
CA ALA A 596 -38.02 25.89 -10.35
C ALA A 596 -37.39 26.17 -11.73
N LEU A 597 -38.06 25.71 -12.79
CA LEU A 597 -37.71 26.04 -14.18
C LEU A 597 -38.83 26.87 -14.81
N SER A 598 -38.46 27.87 -15.61
CA SER A 598 -39.39 28.75 -16.35
C SER A 598 -38.82 29.12 -17.72
N GLY A 599 -39.62 29.05 -18.78
CA GLY A 599 -39.18 29.45 -20.13
C GLY A 599 -39.28 28.30 -21.14
N ASP A 600 -38.62 28.46 -22.28
CA ASP A 600 -38.64 27.48 -23.38
C ASP A 600 -37.32 26.71 -23.43
N PHE A 601 -37.37 25.41 -23.13
CA PHE A 601 -36.20 24.54 -23.05
C PHE A 601 -35.94 23.72 -24.32
N THR A 602 -36.48 24.17 -25.46
CA THR A 602 -36.28 23.53 -26.76
C THR A 602 -34.79 23.24 -27.02
N ASN A 603 -34.46 21.96 -27.23
CA ASN A 603 -33.12 21.46 -27.54
C ASN A 603 -32.02 21.75 -26.49
N LEU A 604 -32.38 22.06 -25.23
CA LEU A 604 -31.38 22.32 -24.18
C LEU A 604 -30.90 21.07 -23.44
N PHE A 605 -31.73 20.02 -23.37
CA PHE A 605 -31.44 18.79 -22.64
C PHE A 605 -31.33 17.56 -23.57
N SER A 606 -30.77 17.75 -24.76
CA SER A 606 -30.61 16.68 -25.77
C SER A 606 -29.69 15.55 -25.31
N GLU A 607 -28.67 15.86 -24.49
CA GLU A 607 -27.70 14.90 -23.95
C GLU A 607 -28.04 14.40 -22.53
N LEU A 608 -29.12 14.90 -21.93
CA LEU A 608 -29.45 14.59 -20.55
C LEU A 608 -29.91 13.14 -20.40
N ARG A 609 -29.25 12.40 -19.50
CA ARG A 609 -29.50 10.99 -19.21
C ARG A 609 -30.11 10.77 -17.83
N TRP A 610 -29.79 11.64 -16.87
CA TRP A 610 -30.38 11.63 -15.54
C TRP A 610 -30.92 13.01 -15.16
N LEU A 611 -32.22 13.06 -14.83
CA LEU A 611 -32.85 14.20 -14.19
C LEU A 611 -33.36 13.83 -12.79
N HIS A 612 -32.74 14.38 -11.74
CA HIS A 612 -33.25 14.32 -10.38
C HIS A 612 -33.88 15.66 -10.03
N TRP A 613 -35.19 15.68 -9.88
CA TRP A 613 -35.93 16.90 -9.54
C TRP A 613 -36.78 16.70 -8.28
N HIS A 614 -36.30 17.29 -7.20
CA HIS A 614 -37.00 17.30 -5.92
C HIS A 614 -37.47 18.71 -5.57
N ALA A 615 -38.79 18.95 -5.56
CA ALA A 615 -39.35 20.20 -5.09
C ALA A 615 -39.53 20.21 -3.57
N ILE A 616 -39.36 21.37 -2.93
CA ILE A 616 -39.44 21.49 -1.47
C ILE A 616 -40.89 21.34 -0.96
N LYS A 617 -41.05 20.56 0.11
CA LYS A 617 -42.22 20.62 1.01
C LYS A 617 -42.19 21.93 1.81
N LYS A 618 -43.27 22.72 1.82
CA LYS A 618 -43.51 23.64 2.94
C LYS A 618 -44.84 23.36 3.64
N LYS A 619 -44.75 23.37 4.98
CA LYS A 619 -45.85 23.38 5.93
C LYS A 619 -46.73 24.63 5.72
N LYS A 620 -48.01 24.39 5.46
CA LYS A 620 -49.25 25.15 5.79
C LYS A 620 -49.41 26.66 5.54
N ARG A 621 -48.41 27.50 5.23
CA ARG A 621 -48.67 28.93 4.94
C ARG A 621 -47.76 29.47 3.84
N LEU A 622 -48.34 29.69 2.66
CA LEU A 622 -48.04 30.74 1.65
C LEU A 622 -48.88 30.41 0.40
N THR A 623 -50.07 31.00 0.35
CA THR A 623 -51.15 30.68 -0.58
C THR A 623 -51.14 31.46 -1.89
N ILE A 624 -50.16 32.34 -2.17
CA ILE A 624 -50.33 33.33 -3.26
C ILE A 624 -49.17 33.36 -4.29
N LEU A 625 -47.94 32.97 -3.94
CA LEU A 625 -46.82 32.90 -4.91
C LEU A 625 -46.68 31.53 -5.61
N ASN A 626 -47.49 30.55 -5.23
CA ASN A 626 -47.32 29.13 -5.57
C ASN A 626 -47.88 28.70 -6.94
N LYS A 627 -48.42 29.63 -7.73
CA LYS A 627 -49.04 29.33 -9.04
C LYS A 627 -48.08 29.38 -10.24
N ARG A 628 -46.83 29.85 -10.06
CA ARG A 628 -45.89 30.18 -11.16
C ARG A 628 -44.60 29.35 -11.23
N SER A 629 -44.49 28.28 -10.47
CA SER A 629 -43.21 27.59 -10.23
C SER A 629 -42.91 26.42 -11.19
N PHE A 630 -43.70 26.24 -12.24
CA PHE A 630 -43.39 25.38 -13.39
C PHE A 630 -44.07 25.97 -14.63
N SER A 631 -43.35 26.85 -15.32
CA SER A 631 -43.73 27.44 -16.62
C SER A 631 -42.73 27.04 -17.71
N ALA A 632 -41.98 25.97 -17.48
CA ALA A 632 -41.10 25.38 -18.48
C ALA A 632 -41.93 24.70 -19.57
N THR A 633 -41.61 24.98 -20.82
CA THR A 633 -42.21 24.42 -22.03
C THR A 633 -41.13 23.73 -22.86
N ASN A 634 -41.52 22.79 -23.73
CA ASN A 634 -40.63 22.05 -24.64
C ASN A 634 -39.42 21.37 -23.96
N LEU A 635 -39.64 20.80 -22.76
CA LEU A 635 -38.64 20.01 -22.01
C LEU A 635 -38.43 18.63 -22.65
N HIS A 636 -37.95 18.59 -23.88
CA HIS A 636 -37.68 17.36 -24.61
C HIS A 636 -36.31 16.80 -24.20
N MET A 637 -36.29 15.55 -23.73
CA MET A 637 -35.08 14.87 -23.23
C MET A 637 -34.95 13.49 -23.89
N PRO A 638 -34.49 13.40 -25.15
CA PRO A 638 -34.57 12.17 -25.94
C PRO A 638 -33.68 11.04 -25.41
N LYS A 639 -32.58 11.37 -24.73
CA LYS A 639 -31.63 10.42 -24.16
C LYS A 639 -31.84 10.14 -22.67
N LEU A 640 -32.94 10.61 -22.07
CA LEU A 640 -33.18 10.45 -20.65
C LEU A 640 -33.46 8.98 -20.31
N VAL A 641 -32.67 8.44 -19.40
CA VAL A 641 -32.73 7.04 -18.95
C VAL A 641 -33.24 6.94 -17.51
N VAL A 642 -32.86 7.89 -16.66
CA VAL A 642 -33.25 7.93 -15.25
C VAL A 642 -33.98 9.24 -14.95
N LEU A 643 -35.21 9.12 -14.45
CA LEU A 643 -36.02 10.23 -14.01
C LEU A 643 -36.47 10.03 -12.57
N GLU A 644 -36.01 10.91 -11.69
CA GLU A 644 -36.48 10.98 -10.32
C GLU A 644 -37.25 12.28 -10.10
N LEU A 645 -38.52 12.16 -9.78
CA LEU A 645 -39.41 13.27 -9.48
C LEU A 645 -39.98 13.12 -8.08
N SER A 646 -39.78 14.13 -7.24
CA SER A 646 -40.41 14.21 -5.92
C SER A 646 -40.94 15.62 -5.72
N ASP A 647 -42.20 15.83 -6.09
CA ASP A 647 -42.86 17.12 -5.99
C ASP A 647 -44.35 16.96 -5.65
N PRO A 648 -44.85 17.62 -4.59
CA PRO A 648 -46.27 17.57 -4.25
C PRO A 648 -47.18 18.14 -5.35
N ARG A 649 -46.68 18.92 -6.31
CA ARG A 649 -47.48 19.49 -7.41
C ARG A 649 -47.72 18.49 -8.55
N ILE A 650 -46.96 17.40 -8.60
CA ILE A 650 -47.15 16.36 -9.61
C ILE A 650 -48.46 15.63 -9.31
N THR A 651 -49.33 15.64 -10.31
CA THR A 651 -50.65 15.00 -10.33
C THR A 651 -50.82 14.29 -11.67
N GLU A 652 -51.87 13.50 -11.82
CA GLU A 652 -52.26 12.89 -13.09
C GLU A 652 -52.43 13.89 -14.25
N ARG A 653 -52.69 15.17 -13.95
CA ARG A 653 -52.87 16.26 -14.94
C ARG A 653 -51.66 17.19 -15.05
N TRP A 654 -50.51 16.79 -14.52
CA TRP A 654 -49.33 17.62 -14.58
C TRP A 654 -48.91 17.84 -16.05
N ARG A 655 -48.85 19.11 -16.48
CA ARG A 655 -48.50 19.47 -17.87
C ARG A 655 -47.11 18.97 -18.29
N GLY A 656 -46.21 18.72 -17.33
CA GLY A 656 -44.89 18.18 -17.63
C GLY A 656 -44.92 16.77 -18.24
N TRP A 657 -46.00 16.00 -18.03
CA TRP A 657 -46.12 14.66 -18.60
C TRP A 657 -46.01 14.66 -20.12
N SER A 658 -46.62 15.62 -20.83
CA SER A 658 -46.52 15.66 -22.30
C SER A 658 -45.09 15.84 -22.79
N SER A 659 -44.24 16.54 -22.04
CA SER A 659 -42.83 16.74 -22.38
C SER A 659 -41.98 15.50 -22.11
N ILE A 660 -42.27 14.78 -21.02
CA ILE A 660 -41.50 13.60 -20.59
C ILE A 660 -41.93 12.35 -21.36
N MET A 661 -43.21 12.19 -21.68
CA MET A 661 -43.73 11.04 -22.43
C MET A 661 -43.19 10.97 -23.87
N ALA A 662 -42.52 12.02 -24.37
CA ALA A 662 -41.77 11.95 -25.61
C ALA A 662 -40.47 11.12 -25.51
N THR A 663 -39.98 10.87 -24.29
CA THR A 663 -38.77 10.09 -24.03
C THR A 663 -39.06 8.59 -24.08
N LYS A 664 -38.62 7.92 -25.15
CA LYS A 664 -38.81 6.46 -25.31
C LYS A 664 -37.79 5.58 -24.56
N ARG A 665 -36.62 6.15 -24.22
CA ARG A 665 -35.46 5.46 -23.64
C ARG A 665 -35.46 5.39 -22.11
N LEU A 666 -36.55 5.82 -21.49
CA LEU A 666 -36.63 5.92 -20.03
C LEU A 666 -36.71 4.51 -19.41
N LYS A 667 -35.70 4.14 -18.61
CA LYS A 667 -35.62 2.84 -17.93
C LYS A 667 -36.05 2.91 -16.47
N VAL A 668 -35.77 4.03 -15.79
CA VAL A 668 -36.09 4.21 -14.37
C VAL A 668 -36.98 5.44 -14.18
N LEU A 669 -38.16 5.23 -13.60
CA LEU A 669 -39.06 6.29 -13.18
C LEU A 669 -39.31 6.20 -11.67
N ASN A 670 -38.75 7.15 -10.92
CA ASN A 670 -38.97 7.26 -9.49
C ASN A 670 -39.89 8.46 -9.19
N LEU A 671 -41.09 8.18 -8.70
CA LEU A 671 -42.10 9.14 -8.27
C LEU A 671 -42.30 9.15 -6.76
N GLN A 672 -41.28 8.72 -5.99
CA GLN A 672 -41.36 8.67 -4.54
C GLN A 672 -41.82 10.01 -3.97
N ASN A 673 -42.69 9.95 -2.96
CA ASN A 673 -43.25 11.12 -2.28
C ASN A 673 -44.11 12.07 -3.15
N CYS A 674 -44.58 11.64 -4.33
CA CYS A 674 -45.55 12.38 -5.14
C CYS A 674 -46.98 12.24 -4.58
N TYR A 675 -47.23 12.90 -3.45
CA TYR A 675 -48.43 12.72 -2.61
C TYR A 675 -49.78 13.00 -3.27
N ASN A 676 -49.83 13.82 -4.31
CA ASN A 676 -51.09 14.24 -4.91
C ASN A 676 -51.50 13.45 -6.15
N ILE A 677 -50.69 12.46 -6.57
CA ILE A 677 -51.08 11.53 -7.62
C ILE A 677 -52.23 10.65 -7.11
N ARG A 678 -53.40 10.74 -7.75
CA ARG A 678 -54.57 9.91 -7.41
C ARG A 678 -54.74 8.73 -8.36
N CYS A 679 -54.34 8.92 -9.61
CA CYS A 679 -54.29 7.91 -10.65
C CYS A 679 -52.93 8.01 -11.36
N THR A 680 -52.31 6.90 -11.75
CA THR A 680 -51.13 7.00 -12.63
C THR A 680 -51.58 7.52 -14.02
N PRO A 681 -50.75 8.32 -14.72
CA PRO A 681 -51.00 8.66 -16.12
C PRO A 681 -50.78 7.42 -17.01
N ASP A 682 -51.07 7.55 -18.30
CA ASP A 682 -50.75 6.53 -19.29
C ASP A 682 -49.25 6.50 -19.55
N PHE A 683 -48.59 5.42 -19.13
CA PHE A 683 -47.15 5.19 -19.31
C PHE A 683 -46.82 4.36 -20.56
N SER A 684 -47.79 4.12 -21.45
CA SER A 684 -47.59 3.34 -22.69
C SER A 684 -46.44 3.86 -23.57
N ALA A 685 -46.11 5.16 -23.48
CA ALA A 685 -45.02 5.77 -24.20
C ALA A 685 -43.62 5.35 -23.70
N PHE A 686 -43.50 4.84 -22.47
CA PHE A 686 -42.23 4.38 -21.89
C PHE A 686 -42.02 2.88 -22.18
N THR A 687 -41.73 2.56 -23.44
CA THR A 687 -41.57 1.17 -23.90
C THR A 687 -40.40 0.44 -23.25
N GLU A 688 -39.34 1.17 -22.89
CA GLU A 688 -38.12 0.64 -22.26
C GLU A 688 -38.14 0.74 -20.73
N LEU A 689 -39.28 1.09 -20.10
CA LEU A 689 -39.34 1.24 -18.65
C LEU A 689 -39.11 -0.11 -17.96
N GLU A 690 -38.15 -0.17 -17.05
CA GLU A 690 -37.77 -1.37 -16.29
C GLU A 690 -38.18 -1.23 -14.81
N ILE A 691 -38.04 -0.03 -14.24
CA ILE A 691 -38.27 0.25 -12.82
C ILE A 691 -39.26 1.41 -12.62
N LEU A 692 -40.33 1.18 -11.86
CA LEU A 692 -41.28 2.22 -11.43
C LEU A 692 -41.41 2.25 -9.89
N ILE A 693 -40.97 3.37 -9.28
CA ILE A 693 -41.03 3.55 -7.81
C ILE A 693 -42.11 4.57 -7.47
N MET A 694 -43.08 4.19 -6.64
CA MET A 694 -44.16 5.08 -6.17
C MET A 694 -44.29 5.12 -4.64
N ARG A 695 -43.20 4.83 -3.93
CA ARG A 695 -43.16 4.80 -2.47
C ARG A 695 -43.63 6.13 -1.86
N GLY A 696 -44.49 6.08 -0.85
CA GLY A 696 -45.00 7.28 -0.19
C GLY A 696 -46.07 8.07 -0.96
N CYS A 697 -46.59 7.58 -2.09
CA CYS A 697 -47.72 8.18 -2.80
C CYS A 697 -49.08 7.85 -2.15
N TYR A 698 -49.35 8.38 -0.95
CA TYR A 698 -50.49 7.96 -0.11
C TYR A 698 -51.89 8.25 -0.67
N ARG A 699 -52.04 9.10 -1.70
CA ARG A 699 -53.36 9.37 -2.35
C ARG A 699 -53.62 8.52 -3.59
N LEU A 700 -52.69 7.65 -3.98
CA LEU A 700 -52.84 6.79 -5.14
C LEU A 700 -53.98 5.80 -4.90
N LYS A 701 -55.07 5.93 -5.67
CA LYS A 701 -56.26 5.07 -5.57
C LYS A 701 -56.40 4.11 -6.74
N ARG A 702 -55.91 4.51 -7.92
CA ARG A 702 -56.06 3.76 -9.17
C ARG A 702 -54.73 3.73 -9.91
N VAL A 703 -54.45 2.60 -10.53
CA VAL A 703 -53.28 2.42 -11.41
C VAL A 703 -53.82 2.25 -12.83
N HIS A 704 -53.23 2.96 -13.79
CA HIS A 704 -53.61 2.90 -15.19
C HIS A 704 -53.25 1.53 -15.79
N HIS A 705 -54.07 1.04 -16.71
CA HIS A 705 -53.93 -0.30 -17.28
C HIS A 705 -52.64 -0.49 -18.10
N SER A 706 -51.97 0.60 -18.49
CA SER A 706 -50.64 0.56 -19.11
C SER A 706 -49.57 -0.08 -18.23
N ILE A 707 -49.80 -0.15 -16.92
CA ILE A 707 -48.91 -0.82 -15.96
C ILE A 707 -49.32 -2.30 -15.78
N SER A 708 -50.57 -2.67 -16.12
CA SER A 708 -51.15 -4.01 -15.85
C SER A 708 -51.02 -5.02 -16.99
N LYS A 709 -50.39 -4.68 -18.12
CA LYS A 709 -50.07 -5.67 -19.17
C LYS A 709 -48.70 -6.31 -18.86
N ASP A 710 -48.75 -7.42 -18.13
CA ASP A 710 -47.78 -8.54 -18.09
C ASP A 710 -46.31 -8.28 -17.72
N SER A 711 -45.98 -7.41 -16.74
CA SER A 711 -44.56 -7.36 -16.32
C SER A 711 -44.22 -6.87 -14.91
N TYR A 712 -45.02 -6.10 -14.18
CA TYR A 712 -44.56 -5.52 -12.90
C TYR A 712 -45.01 -6.29 -11.64
N TYR A 713 -44.07 -6.80 -10.83
CA TYR A 713 -44.36 -7.31 -9.48
C TYR A 713 -44.72 -6.16 -8.55
N LYS A 714 -45.87 -6.25 -7.87
CA LYS A 714 -46.35 -5.27 -6.89
C LYS A 714 -46.05 -5.76 -5.48
N ASP A 715 -45.18 -5.06 -4.75
CA ASP A 715 -45.01 -5.33 -3.33
C ASP A 715 -46.27 -4.89 -2.54
N PRO A 716 -46.91 -5.78 -1.76
CA PRO A 716 -48.17 -5.48 -1.07
C PRO A 716 -48.01 -4.55 0.14
N TYR A 717 -46.80 -4.31 0.63
CA TYR A 717 -46.50 -3.48 1.80
C TYR A 717 -45.92 -2.11 1.44
N ILE A 718 -45.30 -1.99 0.25
CA ILE A 718 -44.66 -0.75 -0.23
C ILE A 718 -45.08 -0.59 -1.69
N ASN A 719 -45.86 0.45 -2.05
CA ASN A 719 -46.29 0.70 -3.45
C ASN A 719 -45.11 0.80 -4.44
N TRP A 720 -44.60 -0.34 -4.92
CA TRP A 720 -43.40 -0.57 -5.72
C TRP A 720 -43.75 -1.52 -6.86
N PHE A 721 -43.20 -1.28 -8.06
CA PHE A 721 -43.50 -2.03 -9.29
C PHE A 721 -42.18 -2.31 -10.06
N SER A 722 -41.79 -3.58 -10.26
CA SER A 722 -40.55 -3.98 -10.97
C SER A 722 -40.78 -5.04 -12.07
N LYS A 723 -40.12 -4.94 -13.23
CA LYS A 723 -40.21 -5.93 -14.33
C LYS A 723 -39.47 -7.25 -14.11
N GLU A 724 -38.45 -7.28 -13.27
CA GLU A 724 -37.64 -8.49 -13.03
C GLU A 724 -38.14 -9.25 -11.79
N VAL A 725 -38.57 -10.50 -11.99
CA VAL A 725 -38.74 -11.51 -10.94
C VAL A 725 -37.63 -12.55 -11.13
N GLY A 726 -36.63 -12.57 -10.25
CA GLY A 726 -35.68 -13.68 -10.19
C GLY A 726 -36.35 -14.94 -9.62
N GLU A 727 -36.04 -16.11 -10.19
CA GLU A 727 -36.70 -17.41 -10.00
C GLU A 727 -36.75 -18.00 -8.57
N ASN A 728 -36.44 -17.26 -7.51
CA ASN A 728 -36.45 -17.78 -6.13
C ASN A 728 -37.21 -16.93 -5.11
N GLY A 729 -38.19 -16.11 -5.51
CA GLY A 729 -39.12 -15.48 -4.55
C GLY A 729 -38.46 -14.58 -3.47
N CYS A 730 -37.19 -14.26 -3.63
CA CYS A 730 -36.43 -13.34 -2.80
C CYS A 730 -36.05 -12.13 -3.66
N LEU A 731 -36.45 -10.95 -3.19
CA LEU A 731 -35.82 -9.69 -3.52
C LEU A 731 -34.30 -9.86 -3.39
N VAL A 732 -33.54 -9.42 -4.39
CA VAL A 732 -32.09 -9.25 -4.22
C VAL A 732 -31.92 -8.17 -3.14
N LEU A 733 -31.66 -8.63 -1.92
CA LEU A 733 -31.17 -7.86 -0.78
C LEU A 733 -29.70 -7.52 -1.03
#